data_AF-A0A851P9L7-F1
#
_entry.id   AF-A0A851P9L7-F1
#
_cell.length_a   1.000
_cell.length_b   1.000
_cell.length_c   1.000
_cell.angle_alpha   90.00
_cell.angle_beta   90.00
_cell.angle_gamma   90.00
#
_symmetry.space_group_name_H-M   'P 1'
#
loop_
_entity.id
_entity.type
_entity.pdbx_description
1 polymer ?
#
loop_
_entity_poly.entity_id
_entity_poly.type
_entity_poly.pdbx_seq_one_letter_code
_entity_poly.pdbx_strand_id
1 'polypeptide(L)'
;PADSAERAVQRFEAPGVSNYTALLLSTDGSTLYLGAREVLFAVNTSHFQPGAPTRRLPWGADEEKKRQCVFKGKDPQRDCHNYIKMLLQLNSTHLYTCGTCAFSPACAYINVQRFGLERDVSGRVLLEDGKGRCPFDPEYRSTAVMVDGELYAGTVSNFQGNEPTIYRSQESRIALKTENSLSWLQDPVFVGSAYLRESLPAGNPEGDDDKVYFFFSETGKEFDYFENTIVSRIARVCKGDQGGERVLQRRWTTFLKAQLLCSHPEDGFPFNVLQDVFVLTPGELRWRETLFYGVFTSQWNKGGLGSSAVCAFPMHSVQKAFGGLYKEVNRETQQWYTDTSPVPEPRPGTCISSHTRHLKINSSLQMPDRVLNFIKDHFLMDSAVRSQPLLLQSRLRYQQIGVHRAQGLHGAYDVLFLGTDDGRLHKAVRVSHRVHIIEEIRLFPAGQPVLQLLLDHEQAGGLGRGLVYAASYAAVVQVPFANCSLYRSCGECVLARDPFCAWSRGACRSTAPHLPLHPQLWAQDIEGADTQRLCQPANVSQPRPRILLTPASGTPCQRVQLLPNAMEPLPCRLLSNLASRRWLHNGTPVNASYLVLPEGALLLVGSHERAGTYECWSLEEGFHKLMASYCVVVREPEPGSRDVTGHGTLEAISTSRSTSAMGSAAARLDGKSYWTEFLVMCGLFAAAVLVLALFLLHRHRDGMKALLEPGDGGRHPKPPRKPVESLPLNGSSLPSTAPEHKGYQALQDNYIVSTPVHEPPGTTRAFSESEKRPLHVRDSFVEVSPACQRPRVRLGSAIQDSVV
;
A
#
# COMPACT_ATOMS: atom_id res chain seq x y z
N PRO A 1 -11.34 15.96 -12.44
CA PRO A 1 -12.11 14.76 -12.86
C PRO A 1 -11.41 14.06 -14.03
N ALA A 2 -11.64 12.76 -14.25
CA ALA A 2 -11.17 12.07 -15.45
C ALA A 2 -11.77 12.70 -16.72
N ASP A 3 -13.04 13.07 -16.67
CA ASP A 3 -13.79 13.73 -17.74
C ASP A 3 -13.57 15.26 -17.80
N SER A 4 -12.47 15.75 -17.22
CA SER A 4 -12.10 17.16 -17.35
C SER A 4 -11.51 17.42 -18.73
N ALA A 5 -12.10 18.34 -19.50
CA ALA A 5 -11.57 18.77 -20.79
C ALA A 5 -10.11 19.29 -20.73
N GLU A 6 -9.62 19.64 -19.54
CA GLU A 6 -8.25 20.11 -19.33
C GLU A 6 -7.22 18.95 -19.13
N ARG A 7 -7.66 17.72 -18.81
CA ARG A 7 -6.79 16.54 -18.72
C ARG A 7 -7.51 15.25 -19.10
N ALA A 8 -7.72 15.04 -20.39
CA ALA A 8 -8.17 13.76 -20.93
C ALA A 8 -7.19 12.62 -20.57
N VAL A 9 -7.72 11.53 -20.03
CA VAL A 9 -7.02 10.26 -19.80
C VAL A 9 -7.68 9.18 -20.67
N GLN A 10 -6.93 8.18 -21.14
CA GLN A 10 -7.53 7.07 -21.89
C GLN A 10 -7.96 5.95 -20.94
N ARG A 11 -9.02 5.21 -21.28
CA ARG A 11 -9.65 4.23 -20.40
C ARG A 11 -10.05 2.97 -21.18
N PHE A 12 -9.61 1.83 -20.67
CA PHE A 12 -10.01 0.51 -21.14
C PHE A 12 -10.91 -0.18 -20.12
N GLU A 13 -12.04 -0.69 -20.60
CA GLU A 13 -12.98 -1.54 -19.86
C GLU A 13 -13.66 -2.51 -20.85
N ALA A 14 -14.12 -3.66 -20.35
CA ALA A 14 -14.71 -4.71 -21.17
C ALA A 14 -16.06 -5.17 -20.57
N PRO A 15 -17.15 -5.24 -21.37
CA PRO A 15 -18.47 -5.64 -20.87
C PRO A 15 -18.47 -7.01 -20.17
N GLY A 16 -19.05 -7.05 -18.97
CA GLY A 16 -19.16 -8.26 -18.15
C GLY A 16 -17.85 -8.69 -17.45
N VAL A 17 -16.79 -7.89 -17.50
CA VAL A 17 -15.50 -8.18 -16.86
C VAL A 17 -15.28 -7.28 -15.64
N SER A 18 -14.59 -7.81 -14.63
CA SER A 18 -14.26 -7.11 -13.39
C SER A 18 -12.90 -7.57 -12.84
N ASN A 19 -12.41 -6.88 -11.83
CA ASN A 19 -11.20 -7.21 -11.07
C ASN A 19 -9.93 -7.26 -11.93
N TYR A 20 -9.58 -6.14 -12.58
CA TYR A 20 -8.28 -5.99 -13.26
C TYR A 20 -7.17 -6.02 -12.20
N THR A 21 -6.49 -7.16 -12.09
CA THR A 21 -5.65 -7.53 -10.95
C THR A 21 -4.21 -7.89 -11.31
N ALA A 22 -3.89 -7.94 -12.62
CA ALA A 22 -2.52 -8.04 -13.12
C ALA A 22 -2.31 -7.16 -14.36
N LEU A 23 -1.25 -6.35 -14.35
CA LEU A 23 -0.75 -5.55 -15.48
C LEU A 23 0.66 -6.02 -15.85
N LEU A 24 0.92 -6.20 -17.15
CA LEU A 24 2.27 -6.44 -17.70
C LEU A 24 2.42 -5.71 -19.03
N LEU A 25 3.46 -4.90 -19.18
CA LEU A 25 3.81 -4.24 -20.44
C LEU A 25 4.74 -5.17 -21.25
N SER A 26 4.57 -5.21 -22.57
CA SER A 26 5.50 -5.89 -23.47
C SER A 26 6.86 -5.20 -23.51
N THR A 27 7.92 -5.93 -23.87
CA THR A 27 9.31 -5.44 -23.89
C THR A 27 9.58 -4.32 -24.91
N ASP A 28 8.63 -4.07 -25.81
CA ASP A 28 8.63 -3.01 -26.82
C ASP A 28 7.63 -1.87 -26.51
N GLY A 29 6.94 -1.91 -25.37
CA GLY A 29 5.95 -0.90 -24.97
C GLY A 29 4.66 -0.86 -25.81
N SER A 30 4.54 -1.68 -26.87
CA SER A 30 3.41 -1.62 -27.82
C SER A 30 2.11 -2.24 -27.28
N THR A 31 2.23 -3.17 -26.35
CA THR A 31 1.14 -4.04 -25.91
C THR A 31 1.08 -4.12 -24.39
N LEU A 32 -0.03 -3.67 -23.81
CA LEU A 32 -0.36 -3.90 -22.41
C LEU A 32 -1.16 -5.20 -22.29
N TYR A 33 -0.62 -6.17 -21.57
CA TYR A 33 -1.33 -7.37 -21.16
C TYR A 33 -2.05 -7.15 -19.83
N LEU A 34 -3.30 -7.59 -19.77
CA LEU A 34 -4.19 -7.44 -18.62
C LEU A 34 -4.67 -8.80 -18.14
N GLY A 35 -4.59 -9.05 -16.83
CA GLY A 35 -5.28 -10.14 -16.14
C GLY A 35 -6.50 -9.61 -15.38
N ALA A 36 -7.65 -10.23 -15.61
CA ALA A 36 -8.92 -9.91 -14.96
C ALA A 36 -9.70 -11.19 -14.61
N ARG A 37 -10.90 -11.08 -14.02
CA ARG A 37 -11.70 -12.25 -13.64
C ARG A 37 -12.11 -13.09 -14.87
N GLU A 38 -11.68 -14.36 -14.89
CA GLU A 38 -11.87 -15.37 -15.94
C GLU A 38 -11.33 -15.01 -17.35
N VAL A 39 -10.49 -13.98 -17.48
CA VAL A 39 -10.04 -13.49 -18.79
C VAL A 39 -8.70 -12.76 -18.74
N LEU A 40 -7.90 -12.89 -19.80
CA LEU A 40 -6.79 -12.00 -20.10
C LEU A 40 -7.03 -11.22 -21.41
N PHE A 41 -6.40 -10.04 -21.52
CA PHE A 41 -6.39 -9.23 -22.73
C PHE A 41 -4.97 -8.89 -23.17
N ALA A 42 -4.79 -8.67 -24.47
CA ALA A 42 -3.70 -7.86 -25.03
C ALA A 42 -4.30 -6.61 -25.68
N VAL A 43 -3.87 -5.43 -25.21
CA VAL A 43 -4.38 -4.11 -25.59
C VAL A 43 -3.23 -3.31 -26.20
N ASN A 44 -3.43 -2.72 -27.37
CA ASN A 44 -2.42 -1.85 -27.99
C ASN A 44 -2.35 -0.51 -27.23
N THR A 45 -1.15 -0.11 -26.79
CA THR A 45 -0.94 1.09 -25.97
C THR A 45 -1.21 2.41 -26.69
N SER A 46 -1.20 2.43 -28.03
CA SER A 46 -1.59 3.60 -28.82
C SER A 46 -3.10 3.72 -29.06
N HIS A 47 -3.87 2.65 -28.83
CA HIS A 47 -5.32 2.57 -29.07
C HIS A 47 -6.08 2.17 -27.80
N PHE A 48 -5.95 2.98 -26.73
CA PHE A 48 -6.45 2.67 -25.39
C PHE A 48 -7.89 3.17 -25.12
N GLN A 49 -8.73 3.19 -26.17
CA GLN A 49 -10.11 3.70 -26.10
C GLN A 49 -11.15 2.58 -25.92
N PRO A 50 -12.34 2.86 -25.34
CA PRO A 50 -13.43 1.89 -25.28
C PRO A 50 -13.82 1.40 -26.68
N GLY A 51 -13.91 0.08 -26.85
CA GLY A 51 -14.25 -0.55 -28.14
C GLY A 51 -13.09 -0.68 -29.14
N ALA A 52 -11.85 -0.30 -28.78
CA ALA A 52 -10.68 -0.56 -29.61
C ALA A 52 -10.45 -2.08 -29.84
N PRO A 53 -9.85 -2.47 -30.99
CA PRO A 53 -9.57 -3.87 -31.29
C PRO A 53 -8.56 -4.44 -30.29
N THR A 54 -9.02 -5.38 -29.46
CA THR A 54 -8.22 -6.02 -28.40
C THR A 54 -8.34 -7.53 -28.48
N ARG A 55 -7.27 -8.23 -28.12
CA ARG A 55 -7.21 -9.70 -28.18
C ARG A 55 -7.68 -10.24 -26.84
N ARG A 56 -8.71 -11.08 -26.82
CA ARG A 56 -9.29 -11.67 -25.60
C ARG A 56 -8.92 -13.14 -25.49
N LEU A 57 -8.43 -13.54 -24.32
CA LEU A 57 -8.15 -14.92 -23.93
C LEU A 57 -9.03 -15.31 -22.73
N PRO A 58 -10.18 -15.98 -22.94
CA PRO A 58 -10.95 -16.56 -21.85
C PRO A 58 -10.16 -17.67 -21.15
N TRP A 59 -10.08 -17.62 -19.82
CA TRP A 59 -9.49 -18.65 -18.97
C TRP A 59 -10.27 -18.72 -17.65
N GLY A 60 -11.53 -19.15 -17.73
CA GLY A 60 -12.39 -19.36 -16.57
C GLY A 60 -12.02 -20.61 -15.79
N ALA A 61 -12.67 -20.80 -14.63
CA ALA A 61 -12.61 -22.07 -13.92
C ALA A 61 -13.58 -23.07 -14.57
N ASP A 62 -13.19 -24.35 -14.64
CA ASP A 62 -14.05 -25.41 -15.15
C ASP A 62 -15.30 -25.57 -14.25
N GLU A 63 -16.48 -25.85 -14.82
CA GLU A 63 -17.73 -25.92 -14.04
C GLU A 63 -17.69 -26.98 -12.92
N GLU A 64 -16.89 -28.04 -13.09
CA GLU A 64 -16.64 -29.03 -12.04
C GLU A 64 -15.80 -28.45 -10.88
N LYS A 65 -14.77 -27.63 -11.16
CA LYS A 65 -14.04 -26.90 -10.11
C LYS A 65 -14.93 -25.89 -9.40
N LYS A 66 -15.82 -25.21 -10.13
CA LYS A 66 -16.81 -24.29 -9.53
C LYS A 66 -17.74 -25.04 -8.57
N ARG A 67 -18.29 -26.20 -8.97
CA ARG A 67 -19.09 -27.07 -8.09
C ARG A 67 -18.32 -27.51 -6.85
N GLN A 68 -17.07 -27.96 -7.00
CA GLN A 68 -16.22 -28.36 -5.88
C GLN A 68 -15.85 -27.20 -4.95
N CYS A 69 -15.72 -25.99 -5.48
CA CYS A 69 -15.51 -24.77 -4.70
C CYS A 69 -16.75 -24.43 -3.86
N VAL A 70 -17.95 -24.44 -4.46
CA VAL A 70 -19.22 -24.22 -3.76
C VAL A 70 -19.49 -25.30 -2.72
N PHE A 71 -19.17 -26.57 -3.02
CA PHE A 71 -19.27 -27.68 -2.06
C PHE A 71 -18.34 -27.49 -0.84
N LYS A 72 -17.23 -26.77 -0.98
CA LYS A 72 -16.34 -26.37 0.13
C LYS A 72 -16.80 -25.09 0.86
N GLY A 73 -18.03 -24.64 0.63
CA GLY A 73 -18.65 -23.50 1.34
C GLY A 73 -18.19 -22.12 0.89
N LYS A 74 -17.63 -21.98 -0.32
CA LYS A 74 -17.20 -20.70 -0.90
C LYS A 74 -18.29 -20.08 -1.79
N ASP A 75 -18.29 -18.75 -1.92
CA ASP A 75 -19.32 -17.99 -2.62
C ASP A 75 -19.34 -18.28 -4.15
N PRO A 76 -20.48 -18.68 -4.75
CA PRO A 76 -20.56 -19.02 -6.18
C PRO A 76 -20.44 -17.82 -7.14
N GLN A 77 -20.63 -16.58 -6.67
CA GLN A 77 -20.62 -15.35 -7.49
C GLN A 77 -19.36 -14.50 -7.26
N ARG A 78 -18.73 -14.63 -6.08
CA ARG A 78 -17.49 -13.93 -5.71
C ARG A 78 -16.28 -14.86 -5.69
N ASP A 79 -16.34 -15.99 -5.01
CA ASP A 79 -15.14 -16.77 -4.68
C ASP A 79 -14.79 -17.79 -5.76
N CYS A 80 -15.80 -18.46 -6.33
CA CYS A 80 -15.63 -19.61 -7.22
C CYS A 80 -15.39 -19.26 -8.69
N HIS A 81 -14.47 -18.32 -8.95
CA HIS A 81 -14.00 -17.94 -10.28
C HIS A 81 -12.48 -18.08 -10.42
N ASN A 82 -11.96 -18.01 -11.65
CA ASN A 82 -10.53 -17.83 -11.88
C ASN A 82 -10.14 -16.35 -11.81
N TYR A 83 -9.47 -15.93 -10.74
CA TYR A 83 -8.87 -14.59 -10.64
C TYR A 83 -7.41 -14.67 -11.05
N ILE A 84 -6.99 -13.87 -12.04
CA ILE A 84 -5.61 -13.85 -12.52
C ILE A 84 -4.75 -13.05 -11.54
N LYS A 85 -3.94 -13.74 -10.75
CA LYS A 85 -3.09 -13.16 -9.70
C LYS A 85 -1.67 -12.85 -10.18
N MET A 86 -1.24 -13.47 -11.27
CA MET A 86 0.13 -13.34 -11.81
C MET A 86 0.12 -13.31 -13.33
N LEU A 87 0.93 -12.41 -13.90
CA LEU A 87 1.18 -12.27 -15.33
C LEU A 87 2.60 -11.75 -15.51
N LEU A 88 3.51 -12.59 -15.98
CA LEU A 88 4.94 -12.35 -16.03
C LEU A 88 5.49 -12.65 -17.44
N GLN A 89 6.52 -11.94 -17.87
CA GLN A 89 7.27 -12.32 -19.06
C GLN A 89 8.12 -13.57 -18.73
N LEU A 90 8.04 -14.63 -19.54
CA LEU A 90 8.89 -15.82 -19.38
C LEU A 90 10.10 -15.75 -20.32
N ASN A 91 9.84 -15.46 -21.59
CA ASN A 91 10.84 -15.24 -22.63
C ASN A 91 10.20 -14.38 -23.75
N SER A 92 10.93 -14.07 -24.83
CA SER A 92 10.46 -13.22 -25.93
C SER A 92 9.23 -13.74 -26.70
N THR A 93 8.85 -15.01 -26.52
CA THR A 93 7.71 -15.64 -27.22
C THR A 93 6.57 -16.06 -26.30
N HIS A 94 6.80 -16.13 -24.98
CA HIS A 94 5.84 -16.63 -24.00
C HIS A 94 5.72 -15.75 -22.75
N LEU A 95 4.48 -15.63 -22.27
CA LEU A 95 4.14 -15.15 -20.94
C LEU A 95 3.86 -16.33 -20.02
N TYR A 96 4.06 -16.14 -18.72
CA TYR A 96 3.64 -17.05 -17.66
C TYR A 96 2.51 -16.41 -16.87
N THR A 97 1.45 -17.16 -16.57
CA THR A 97 0.32 -16.66 -15.79
C THR A 97 -0.18 -17.68 -14.79
N CYS A 98 -0.71 -17.21 -13.66
CA CYS A 98 -1.39 -18.05 -12.68
C CYS A 98 -2.67 -17.37 -12.17
N GLY A 99 -3.67 -18.19 -11.83
CA GLY A 99 -4.89 -17.72 -11.20
C GLY A 99 -5.50 -18.73 -10.21
N THR A 100 -6.44 -18.25 -9.40
CA THR A 100 -7.07 -19.02 -8.29
C THR A 100 -7.89 -20.23 -8.76
N CYS A 101 -8.36 -20.21 -10.01
CA CYS A 101 -9.16 -21.23 -10.68
C CYS A 101 -10.23 -21.89 -9.77
N ALA A 102 -11.04 -21.06 -9.09
CA ALA A 102 -12.05 -21.49 -8.11
C ALA A 102 -11.47 -22.37 -6.99
N PHE A 103 -10.53 -21.83 -6.21
CA PHE A 103 -9.85 -22.52 -5.10
C PHE A 103 -9.17 -23.84 -5.51
N SER A 104 -8.57 -23.83 -6.69
CA SER A 104 -7.80 -24.91 -7.29
C SER A 104 -6.69 -24.30 -8.16
N PRO A 105 -5.77 -23.49 -7.57
CA PRO A 105 -4.90 -22.60 -8.31
C PRO A 105 -4.08 -23.32 -9.38
N ALA A 106 -4.01 -22.71 -10.56
CA ALA A 106 -3.35 -23.27 -11.73
C ALA A 106 -2.47 -22.21 -12.41
N CYS A 107 -1.40 -22.67 -13.03
CA CYS A 107 -0.53 -21.84 -13.85
C CYS A 107 -0.50 -22.35 -15.30
N ALA A 108 -0.24 -21.45 -16.25
CA ALA A 108 -0.21 -21.76 -17.67
C ALA A 108 0.72 -20.82 -18.44
N TYR A 109 1.14 -21.26 -19.63
CA TYR A 109 1.94 -20.46 -20.56
C TYR A 109 1.03 -19.86 -21.65
N ILE A 110 1.21 -18.58 -21.96
CA ILE A 110 0.52 -17.90 -23.06
C ILE A 110 1.54 -17.58 -24.16
N ASN A 111 1.26 -18.03 -25.37
CA ASN A 111 2.02 -17.67 -26.55
C ASN A 111 1.73 -16.21 -26.94
N VAL A 112 2.75 -15.37 -27.04
CA VAL A 112 2.60 -13.94 -27.37
C VAL A 112 2.01 -13.75 -28.78
N GLN A 113 2.50 -14.50 -29.77
CA GLN A 113 2.11 -14.29 -31.18
C GLN A 113 0.64 -14.62 -31.42
N ARG A 114 0.16 -15.80 -30.97
CA ARG A 114 -1.27 -16.18 -31.11
C ARG A 114 -2.18 -15.64 -30.00
N PHE A 115 -1.61 -15.11 -28.90
CA PHE A 115 -2.31 -14.77 -27.66
C PHE A 115 -3.26 -15.88 -27.22
N GLY A 116 -2.68 -17.07 -27.07
CA GLY A 116 -3.37 -18.34 -26.82
C GLY A 116 -2.60 -19.17 -25.80
N LEU A 117 -3.30 -19.89 -24.93
CA LEU A 117 -2.70 -20.84 -24.00
C LEU A 117 -1.95 -21.94 -24.76
N GLU A 118 -0.78 -22.32 -24.26
CA GLU A 118 0.02 -23.43 -24.80
C GLU A 118 -0.68 -24.78 -24.63
N ARG A 119 -0.33 -25.73 -25.51
CA ARG A 119 -1.00 -27.04 -25.59
C ARG A 119 0.00 -28.17 -25.80
N ASP A 120 -0.30 -29.31 -25.20
CA ASP A 120 0.46 -30.55 -25.39
C ASP A 120 0.22 -31.18 -26.78
N VAL A 121 0.97 -32.25 -27.08
CA VAL A 121 0.86 -33.00 -28.35
C VAL A 121 -0.52 -33.65 -28.58
N SER A 122 -1.37 -33.72 -27.56
CA SER A 122 -2.77 -34.18 -27.66
C SER A 122 -3.79 -33.02 -27.75
N GLY A 123 -3.31 -31.77 -27.85
CA GLY A 123 -4.14 -30.58 -27.94
C GLY A 123 -4.75 -30.10 -26.63
N ARG A 124 -4.43 -30.72 -25.49
CA ARG A 124 -4.89 -30.28 -24.16
C ARG A 124 -4.05 -29.08 -23.71
N VAL A 125 -4.60 -28.19 -22.89
CA VAL A 125 -3.85 -27.03 -22.37
C VAL A 125 -2.73 -27.51 -21.45
N LEU A 126 -1.53 -26.96 -21.63
CA LEU A 126 -0.39 -27.19 -20.75
C LEU A 126 -0.60 -26.39 -19.44
N LEU A 127 -1.07 -27.08 -18.41
CA LEU A 127 -1.34 -26.54 -17.08
C LEU A 127 -0.34 -27.10 -16.06
N GLU A 128 0.19 -26.24 -15.22
CA GLU A 128 0.93 -26.61 -14.01
C GLU A 128 0.06 -26.46 -12.75
N ASP A 129 0.37 -27.24 -11.71
CA ASP A 129 -0.16 -27.02 -10.36
C ASP A 129 0.33 -25.66 -9.83
N GLY A 130 -0.63 -24.78 -9.50
CA GLY A 130 -0.39 -23.46 -8.92
C GLY A 130 -0.19 -23.49 -7.41
N LYS A 131 -0.32 -24.64 -6.73
CA LYS A 131 -0.13 -24.76 -5.27
C LYS A 131 1.23 -24.22 -4.83
N GLY A 132 1.22 -23.19 -3.98
CA GLY A 132 2.44 -22.53 -3.50
C GLY A 132 3.10 -21.58 -4.52
N ARG A 133 2.55 -21.46 -5.72
CA ARG A 133 2.87 -20.41 -6.72
C ARG A 133 1.84 -19.29 -6.67
N CYS A 134 0.56 -19.64 -6.56
CA CYS A 134 -0.60 -18.76 -6.62
C CYS A 134 -1.56 -19.09 -5.45
N PRO A 135 -2.21 -18.08 -4.82
CA PRO A 135 -3.10 -18.33 -3.70
C PRO A 135 -4.40 -19.02 -4.16
N PHE A 136 -5.02 -19.76 -3.24
CA PHE A 136 -6.34 -20.37 -3.44
C PHE A 136 -7.46 -19.33 -3.42
N ASP A 137 -7.36 -18.37 -2.51
CA ASP A 137 -8.38 -17.35 -2.22
C ASP A 137 -8.11 -16.05 -3.01
N PRO A 138 -9.12 -15.45 -3.67
CA PRO A 138 -8.92 -14.24 -4.48
C PRO A 138 -8.54 -13.00 -3.66
N GLU A 139 -8.92 -12.91 -2.39
CA GLU A 139 -8.59 -11.75 -1.54
C GLU A 139 -7.15 -11.82 -1.02
N TYR A 140 -6.53 -13.01 -0.99
CA TYR A 140 -5.17 -13.18 -0.49
C TYR A 140 -4.16 -12.52 -1.43
N ARG A 141 -3.27 -11.70 -0.88
CA ARG A 141 -2.17 -11.08 -1.64
C ARG A 141 -1.03 -12.08 -1.84
N SER A 142 -0.39 -11.98 -2.99
CA SER A 142 0.74 -12.80 -3.41
C SER A 142 1.68 -11.96 -4.24
N THR A 143 2.95 -12.32 -4.27
CA THR A 143 3.95 -11.66 -5.12
C THR A 143 4.79 -12.71 -5.85
N ALA A 144 5.31 -12.37 -7.03
CA ALA A 144 6.25 -13.22 -7.74
C ALA A 144 7.13 -12.42 -8.71
N VAL A 145 8.29 -13.00 -9.01
CA VAL A 145 9.23 -12.53 -10.04
C VAL A 145 9.77 -13.73 -10.82
N MET A 146 9.95 -13.55 -12.12
CA MET A 146 10.57 -14.54 -13.00
C MET A 146 12.06 -14.19 -13.14
N VAL A 147 12.95 -15.13 -12.84
CA VAL A 147 14.41 -14.94 -12.88
C VAL A 147 15.02 -16.09 -13.67
N ASP A 148 15.57 -15.80 -14.85
CA ASP A 148 16.23 -16.77 -15.73
C ASP A 148 15.38 -18.04 -16.03
N GLY A 149 14.04 -17.88 -16.06
CA GLY A 149 13.06 -18.96 -16.25
C GLY A 149 12.62 -19.69 -14.96
N GLU A 150 13.16 -19.32 -13.80
CA GLU A 150 12.71 -19.78 -12.49
C GLU A 150 11.65 -18.82 -11.91
N LEU A 151 10.53 -19.37 -11.42
CA LEU A 151 9.51 -18.58 -10.72
C LEU A 151 9.84 -18.53 -9.23
N TYR A 152 10.10 -17.33 -8.71
CA TYR A 152 10.20 -17.05 -7.28
C TYR A 152 8.89 -16.41 -6.81
N ALA A 153 8.19 -17.02 -5.84
CA ALA A 153 6.85 -16.61 -5.41
C ALA A 153 6.70 -16.55 -3.88
N GLY A 154 5.98 -15.54 -3.39
CA GLY A 154 5.52 -15.43 -2.00
C GLY A 154 4.00 -15.51 -1.93
N THR A 155 3.45 -16.56 -1.32
CA THR A 155 2.01 -16.82 -1.24
C THR A 155 1.64 -17.81 -0.13
N VAL A 156 0.38 -18.24 -0.06
CA VAL A 156 -0.08 -19.36 0.79
C VAL A 156 -0.23 -20.63 -0.05
N SER A 157 0.22 -21.78 0.46
CA SER A 157 0.24 -23.06 -0.26
C SER A 157 -0.97 -23.95 -0.04
N ASN A 158 -2.00 -23.53 0.70
CA ASN A 158 -3.18 -24.36 0.97
C ASN A 158 -4.51 -23.60 0.93
N PHE A 159 -5.61 -24.35 0.95
CA PHE A 159 -6.99 -23.84 0.87
C PHE A 159 -7.40 -23.01 2.10
N GLN A 160 -6.83 -23.30 3.28
CA GLN A 160 -7.12 -22.58 4.53
C GLN A 160 -6.38 -21.24 4.64
N GLY A 161 -5.31 -21.03 3.87
CA GLY A 161 -4.49 -19.82 3.90
C GLY A 161 -3.53 -19.72 5.10
N ASN A 162 -3.31 -20.81 5.84
CA ASN A 162 -2.46 -20.87 7.04
C ASN A 162 -1.10 -21.56 6.81
N GLU A 163 -0.80 -22.00 5.59
CA GLU A 163 0.55 -22.40 5.17
C GLU A 163 1.19 -21.31 4.30
N PRO A 164 1.83 -20.27 4.87
CA PRO A 164 2.61 -19.32 4.08
C PRO A 164 3.91 -19.95 3.56
N THR A 165 4.35 -19.54 2.37
CA THR A 165 5.61 -19.98 1.76
C THR A 165 6.26 -18.88 0.93
N ILE A 166 7.58 -18.80 1.00
CA ILE A 166 8.41 -18.23 -0.08
C ILE A 166 9.04 -19.41 -0.82
N TYR A 167 8.69 -19.55 -2.10
CA TYR A 167 8.87 -20.74 -2.92
C TYR A 167 9.65 -20.42 -4.21
N ARG A 168 10.41 -21.39 -4.71
CA ARG A 168 10.96 -21.38 -6.07
C ARG A 168 10.58 -22.65 -6.82
N SER A 169 10.02 -22.46 -8.02
CA SER A 169 9.78 -23.54 -8.99
C SER A 169 10.68 -23.39 -10.21
N GLN A 170 11.24 -24.53 -10.66
CA GLN A 170 11.77 -24.74 -11.99
C GLN A 170 11.52 -26.21 -12.36
N GLU A 171 11.30 -26.48 -13.63
CA GLU A 171 11.00 -27.82 -14.16
C GLU A 171 12.16 -28.83 -14.03
N SER A 172 13.40 -28.34 -13.89
CA SER A 172 14.64 -29.14 -13.93
C SER A 172 15.55 -29.03 -12.69
N ARG A 173 15.16 -28.26 -11.66
CA ARG A 173 15.91 -28.11 -10.40
C ARG A 173 15.08 -28.50 -9.18
N ILE A 174 15.79 -28.69 -8.06
CA ILE A 174 15.17 -28.86 -6.75
C ILE A 174 14.38 -27.58 -6.40
N ALA A 175 13.06 -27.72 -6.32
CA ALA A 175 12.17 -26.70 -5.82
C ALA A 175 12.44 -26.43 -4.33
N LEU A 176 12.61 -25.16 -3.95
CA LEU A 176 12.92 -24.74 -2.58
C LEU A 176 11.74 -24.01 -1.96
N LYS A 177 11.59 -24.15 -0.65
CA LYS A 177 10.63 -23.36 0.14
C LYS A 177 11.20 -22.95 1.51
N THR A 178 10.53 -22.03 2.18
CA THR A 178 10.75 -21.70 3.60
C THR A 178 10.52 -22.93 4.49
N GLU A 179 11.20 -22.98 5.64
CA GLU A 179 10.96 -24.00 6.65
C GLU A 179 9.83 -23.59 7.60
N ASN A 180 9.00 -24.56 8.00
CA ASN A 180 7.79 -24.34 8.76
C ASN A 180 7.96 -24.74 10.24
N SER A 181 9.01 -25.48 10.62
CA SER A 181 9.18 -25.98 12.00
C SER A 181 9.26 -24.92 13.11
N LEU A 182 9.59 -23.67 12.77
CA LEU A 182 9.53 -22.51 13.66
C LEU A 182 8.69 -21.36 13.06
N SER A 183 7.84 -21.67 12.08
CA SER A 183 7.05 -20.70 11.31
C SER A 183 7.87 -19.48 10.89
N TRP A 184 8.79 -19.69 9.93
CA TRP A 184 9.67 -18.64 9.39
C TRP A 184 8.92 -17.41 8.85
N LEU A 185 7.63 -17.55 8.57
CA LEU A 185 6.68 -16.51 8.19
C LEU A 185 5.46 -16.59 9.12
N GLN A 186 5.02 -15.46 9.67
CA GLN A 186 3.99 -15.40 10.74
C GLN A 186 2.71 -14.70 10.24
N ASP A 187 1.85 -15.44 9.52
CA ASP A 187 0.67 -14.91 8.82
C ASP A 187 0.98 -13.71 7.88
N PRO A 188 1.89 -13.89 6.90
CA PRO A 188 2.34 -12.80 6.03
C PRO A 188 1.29 -12.35 5.00
N VAL A 189 1.05 -11.05 4.94
CA VAL A 189 0.45 -10.36 3.80
C VAL A 189 1.57 -9.96 2.84
N PHE A 190 1.75 -10.72 1.76
CA PHE A 190 2.75 -10.42 0.74
C PHE A 190 2.41 -9.13 -0.02
N VAL A 191 3.44 -8.33 -0.29
CA VAL A 191 3.31 -7.02 -0.94
C VAL A 191 4.04 -6.99 -2.29
N GLY A 192 5.33 -7.35 -2.31
CA GLY A 192 6.17 -7.22 -3.50
C GLY A 192 7.40 -8.11 -3.45
N SER A 193 8.05 -8.30 -4.61
CA SER A 193 9.34 -8.99 -4.73
C SER A 193 10.18 -8.38 -5.84
N ALA A 194 11.50 -8.35 -5.66
CA ALA A 194 12.43 -7.77 -6.62
C ALA A 194 13.71 -8.60 -6.76
N TYR A 195 14.23 -8.69 -7.98
CA TYR A 195 15.49 -9.34 -8.31
C TYR A 195 16.58 -8.29 -8.47
N LEU A 196 17.71 -8.45 -7.77
CA LEU A 196 18.86 -7.54 -7.85
C LEU A 196 20.13 -8.31 -8.21
N ARG A 197 20.80 -7.85 -9.26
CA ARG A 197 22.03 -8.43 -9.81
C ARG A 197 23.26 -7.98 -9.01
N GLU A 198 23.35 -8.42 -7.75
CA GLU A 198 24.45 -8.05 -6.85
C GLU A 198 25.82 -8.63 -7.30
N SER A 199 25.81 -9.63 -8.19
CA SER A 199 27.01 -10.16 -8.84
C SER A 199 27.70 -9.19 -9.81
N LEU A 200 27.02 -8.11 -10.22
CA LEU A 200 27.57 -7.13 -11.17
C LEU A 200 28.50 -6.08 -10.50
N PRO A 201 29.52 -5.58 -11.23
CA PRO A 201 29.98 -6.00 -12.56
C PRO A 201 30.62 -7.38 -12.55
N ALA A 202 30.62 -8.09 -13.69
CA ALA A 202 31.26 -9.39 -13.81
C ALA A 202 32.75 -9.31 -13.39
N GLY A 203 33.16 -10.17 -12.46
CA GLY A 203 34.46 -10.08 -11.80
C GLY A 203 34.49 -9.22 -10.52
N ASN A 204 33.34 -8.82 -9.97
CA ASN A 204 33.20 -8.24 -8.63
C ASN A 204 34.05 -9.05 -7.61
N PRO A 205 35.01 -8.44 -6.88
CA PRO A 205 35.94 -9.16 -6.01
C PRO A 205 35.25 -9.90 -4.85
N GLU A 206 34.09 -9.42 -4.39
CA GLU A 206 33.28 -10.14 -3.39
C GLU A 206 32.76 -11.49 -3.94
N GLY A 207 32.58 -11.61 -5.26
CA GLY A 207 32.08 -12.80 -5.95
C GLY A 207 30.70 -13.24 -5.50
N ASP A 208 29.92 -12.30 -4.99
CA ASP A 208 28.59 -12.48 -4.42
C ASP A 208 27.56 -12.83 -5.52
N ASP A 209 26.49 -13.49 -5.12
CA ASP A 209 25.44 -13.98 -6.01
C ASP A 209 24.27 -12.97 -6.08
N ASP A 210 23.48 -13.07 -7.15
CA ASP A 210 22.26 -12.30 -7.29
C ASP A 210 21.23 -12.70 -6.21
N LYS A 211 20.37 -11.76 -5.82
CA LYS A 211 19.41 -11.98 -4.73
C LYS A 211 18.00 -11.65 -5.15
N VAL A 212 17.05 -12.42 -4.63
CA VAL A 212 15.63 -12.13 -4.72
C VAL A 212 15.15 -11.65 -3.35
N TYR A 213 14.67 -10.41 -3.32
CA TYR A 213 14.12 -9.75 -2.15
C TYR A 213 12.59 -9.89 -2.13
N PHE A 214 12.03 -10.08 -0.94
CA PHE A 214 10.60 -10.19 -0.69
C PHE A 214 10.16 -9.19 0.36
N PHE A 215 8.97 -8.61 0.17
CA PHE A 215 8.40 -7.56 0.99
C PHE A 215 6.99 -7.96 1.42
N PHE A 216 6.74 -7.91 2.73
CA PHE A 216 5.48 -8.35 3.34
C PHE A 216 5.25 -7.69 4.70
N SER A 217 4.01 -7.70 5.18
CA SER A 217 3.71 -7.45 6.60
C SER A 217 3.36 -8.78 7.27
N GLU A 218 3.83 -9.05 8.49
CA GLU A 218 3.51 -10.27 9.26
C GLU A 218 3.25 -9.95 10.74
N THR A 219 2.82 -10.92 11.54
CA THR A 219 2.75 -10.79 13.00
C THR A 219 4.17 -10.85 13.60
N GLY A 220 4.61 -9.75 14.21
CA GLY A 220 5.91 -9.62 14.86
C GLY A 220 5.94 -10.29 16.23
N LYS A 221 6.15 -11.60 16.25
CA LYS A 221 6.24 -12.41 17.50
C LYS A 221 7.42 -12.03 18.40
N GLU A 222 8.37 -11.23 17.91
CA GLU A 222 9.43 -10.65 18.74
C GLU A 222 9.00 -9.46 19.60
N PHE A 223 7.73 -9.04 19.51
CA PHE A 223 7.12 -7.98 20.33
C PHE A 223 6.00 -8.55 21.22
N ASP A 224 6.21 -8.52 22.53
CA ASP A 224 5.16 -8.80 23.52
C ASP A 224 4.32 -7.53 23.76
N TYR A 225 3.04 -7.59 23.39
CA TYR A 225 2.10 -6.46 23.47
C TYR A 225 0.65 -6.97 23.53
N PHE A 226 -0.26 -6.16 24.10
CA PHE A 226 -1.66 -6.54 24.31
C PHE A 226 -2.45 -6.84 23.03
N GLU A 227 -1.98 -6.35 21.88
CA GLU A 227 -2.45 -6.71 20.54
C GLU A 227 -1.32 -7.38 19.75
N ASN A 228 -1.67 -8.30 18.84
CA ASN A 228 -0.73 -8.79 17.83
C ASN A 228 -0.15 -7.59 17.05
N THR A 229 1.14 -7.30 17.27
CA THR A 229 1.84 -6.22 16.60
C THR A 229 2.21 -6.67 15.18
N ILE A 230 1.66 -5.99 14.17
CA ILE A 230 2.04 -6.19 12.77
C ILE A 230 3.41 -5.53 12.55
N VAL A 231 4.28 -6.17 11.78
CA VAL A 231 5.58 -5.63 11.39
C VAL A 231 5.81 -5.80 9.90
N SER A 232 6.35 -4.76 9.28
CA SER A 232 6.80 -4.81 7.89
C SER A 232 8.18 -5.46 7.81
N ARG A 233 8.40 -6.28 6.78
CA ARG A 233 9.63 -7.04 6.58
C ARG A 233 10.23 -6.80 5.20
N ILE A 234 11.56 -6.85 5.17
CA ILE A 234 12.35 -7.16 3.98
C ILE A 234 13.02 -8.52 4.24
N ALA A 235 12.85 -9.46 3.33
CA ALA A 235 13.56 -10.74 3.34
C ALA A 235 14.35 -10.91 2.05
N ARG A 236 15.34 -11.81 2.05
CA ARG A 236 16.15 -12.13 0.86
C ARG A 236 16.49 -13.62 0.80
N VAL A 237 16.73 -14.11 -0.42
CA VAL A 237 17.37 -15.40 -0.73
C VAL A 237 18.39 -15.21 -1.86
N CYS A 238 19.40 -16.08 -1.93
CA CYS A 238 20.36 -16.12 -3.03
C CYS A 238 19.81 -16.96 -4.19
N LYS A 239 20.05 -16.52 -5.42
CA LYS A 239 19.61 -17.16 -6.66
C LYS A 239 20.15 -18.59 -6.82
N GLY A 240 21.43 -18.79 -6.55
CA GLY A 240 22.16 -20.06 -6.65
C GLY A 240 21.98 -21.02 -5.47
N ASP A 241 21.10 -20.71 -4.51
CA ASP A 241 20.73 -21.63 -3.41
C ASP A 241 20.10 -22.91 -3.99
N GLN A 242 20.51 -24.07 -3.48
CA GLN A 242 20.08 -25.41 -3.89
C GLN A 242 19.53 -26.22 -2.70
N GLY A 243 19.42 -25.61 -1.52
CA GLY A 243 19.24 -26.30 -0.25
C GLY A 243 20.52 -26.91 0.30
N GLY A 244 20.42 -27.53 1.47
CA GLY A 244 21.52 -28.28 2.11
C GLY A 244 21.43 -29.79 1.85
N GLU A 245 22.55 -30.51 1.96
CA GLU A 245 22.61 -31.96 1.74
C GLU A 245 21.83 -32.76 2.80
N ARG A 246 21.85 -32.32 4.07
CA ARG A 246 21.31 -33.08 5.23
C ARG A 246 20.34 -32.22 6.04
N VAL A 247 20.83 -31.10 6.55
CA VAL A 247 20.02 -30.06 7.17
C VAL A 247 19.45 -29.16 6.07
N LEU A 248 18.21 -28.68 6.23
CA LEU A 248 17.53 -27.82 5.24
C LEU A 248 17.45 -28.44 3.81
N GLN A 249 17.27 -29.76 3.72
CA GLN A 249 16.97 -30.45 2.46
C GLN A 249 15.71 -29.87 1.80
N ARG A 250 15.85 -29.41 0.55
CA ARG A 250 14.76 -28.75 -0.22
C ARG A 250 14.16 -27.55 0.54
N ARG A 251 15.00 -26.81 1.26
CA ARG A 251 14.69 -25.53 1.92
C ARG A 251 15.75 -24.50 1.56
N TRP A 252 15.44 -23.21 1.72
CA TRP A 252 16.46 -22.17 1.60
C TRP A 252 17.53 -22.31 2.68
N THR A 253 18.81 -22.27 2.32
CA THR A 253 19.92 -22.07 3.26
C THR A 253 20.34 -20.61 3.38
N THR A 254 19.75 -19.74 2.55
CA THR A 254 20.11 -18.33 2.41
C THR A 254 18.99 -17.34 2.82
N PHE A 255 17.87 -17.85 3.32
CA PHE A 255 16.75 -17.03 3.77
C PHE A 255 17.06 -16.28 5.06
N LEU A 256 16.98 -14.95 5.01
CA LEU A 256 16.98 -14.07 6.18
C LEU A 256 15.90 -12.99 6.03
N LYS A 257 15.28 -12.57 7.14
CA LYS A 257 14.36 -11.42 7.19
C LYS A 257 14.78 -10.37 8.22
N ALA A 258 14.52 -9.10 7.92
CA ALA A 258 14.74 -7.96 8.81
C ALA A 258 13.49 -7.07 8.87
N GLN A 259 13.30 -6.33 9.96
CA GLN A 259 12.20 -5.37 10.08
C GLN A 259 12.46 -4.13 9.19
N LEU A 260 11.45 -3.70 8.43
CA LEU A 260 11.37 -2.36 7.86
C LEU A 260 10.61 -1.47 8.85
N LEU A 261 11.22 -0.39 9.32
CA LEU A 261 10.60 0.56 10.25
C LEU A 261 10.47 1.94 9.61
N CYS A 262 9.24 2.31 9.26
CA CYS A 262 8.84 3.66 8.89
C CYS A 262 8.21 4.34 10.12
N SER A 263 8.88 5.32 10.73
CA SER A 263 8.44 5.94 12.00
C SER A 263 8.65 7.45 12.00
N HIS A 264 7.66 8.20 12.50
CA HIS A 264 7.74 9.65 12.65
C HIS A 264 8.89 10.05 13.62
N PRO A 265 9.68 11.10 13.33
CA PRO A 265 10.90 11.39 14.07
C PRO A 265 10.70 11.91 15.50
N GLU A 266 9.64 12.67 15.78
CA GLU A 266 9.48 13.40 17.05
C GLU A 266 8.97 12.52 18.19
N ASP A 267 8.00 11.66 17.91
CA ASP A 267 7.27 10.80 18.86
C ASP A 267 7.52 9.30 18.65
N GLY A 268 8.26 8.94 17.59
CA GLY A 268 8.50 7.55 17.19
C GLY A 268 7.30 6.85 16.56
N PHE A 269 6.18 7.53 16.26
CA PHE A 269 4.92 6.89 15.87
C PHE A 269 5.09 5.99 14.62
N PRO A 270 4.82 4.67 14.72
CA PRO A 270 5.12 3.72 13.66
C PRO A 270 4.00 3.56 12.63
N PHE A 271 4.39 3.60 11.36
CA PHE A 271 3.59 3.17 10.22
C PHE A 271 4.03 1.74 9.86
N ASN A 272 3.45 0.76 10.54
CA ASN A 272 3.97 -0.60 10.64
C ASN A 272 3.43 -1.60 9.59
N VAL A 273 2.39 -1.23 8.83
CA VAL A 273 1.74 -2.09 7.84
C VAL A 273 2.05 -1.61 6.41
N LEU A 274 3.02 -2.25 5.75
CA LEU A 274 3.37 -2.01 4.34
C LEU A 274 2.17 -2.32 3.44
N GLN A 275 1.81 -1.38 2.57
CA GLN A 275 0.77 -1.52 1.54
C GLN A 275 1.38 -1.84 0.17
N ASP A 276 2.47 -1.17 -0.20
CA ASP A 276 3.14 -1.35 -1.49
C ASP A 276 4.61 -0.96 -1.47
N VAL A 277 5.40 -1.45 -2.43
CA VAL A 277 6.84 -1.20 -2.52
C VAL A 277 7.30 -1.03 -3.98
N PHE A 278 8.15 -0.03 -4.22
CA PHE A 278 8.82 0.20 -5.48
C PHE A 278 10.34 0.16 -5.30
N VAL A 279 11.05 -0.51 -6.20
CA VAL A 279 12.51 -0.70 -6.12
C VAL A 279 13.18 0.14 -7.21
N LEU A 280 13.73 1.30 -6.82
CA LEU A 280 14.40 2.21 -7.73
C LEU A 280 15.91 1.95 -7.75
N THR A 281 16.36 1.20 -8.76
CA THR A 281 17.79 0.96 -9.03
C THR A 281 18.28 1.94 -10.12
N PRO A 282 19.29 2.80 -9.88
CA PRO A 282 19.76 3.80 -10.86
C PRO A 282 20.45 3.28 -12.14
N GLY A 283 20.33 1.99 -12.45
CA GLY A 283 21.06 1.25 -13.48
C GLY A 283 21.70 -0.01 -12.89
N GLU A 284 21.75 -1.12 -13.64
CA GLU A 284 22.09 -2.45 -13.08
C GLU A 284 23.46 -2.51 -12.38
N LEU A 285 24.47 -1.82 -12.93
CA LEU A 285 25.82 -1.73 -12.35
C LEU A 285 25.88 -0.93 -11.03
N ARG A 286 24.81 -0.20 -10.68
CA ARG A 286 24.72 0.70 -9.52
C ARG A 286 23.76 0.18 -8.46
N TRP A 287 23.63 -1.15 -8.33
CA TRP A 287 22.71 -1.80 -7.39
C TRP A 287 22.91 -1.38 -5.92
N ARG A 288 24.13 -0.98 -5.50
CA ARG A 288 24.40 -0.45 -4.15
C ARG A 288 23.71 0.90 -3.86
N GLU A 289 23.25 1.60 -4.90
CA GLU A 289 22.49 2.85 -4.81
C GLU A 289 20.97 2.64 -4.88
N THR A 290 20.50 1.38 -4.88
CA THR A 290 19.07 1.06 -4.90
C THR A 290 18.34 1.67 -3.71
N LEU A 291 17.20 2.31 -3.99
CA LEU A 291 16.27 2.82 -3.01
C LEU A 291 14.98 1.98 -3.03
N PHE A 292 14.64 1.39 -1.88
CA PHE A 292 13.37 0.74 -1.65
C PHE A 292 12.37 1.78 -1.14
N TYR A 293 11.48 2.26 -2.00
CA TYR A 293 10.39 3.16 -1.63
C TYR A 293 9.20 2.32 -1.16
N GLY A 294 8.67 2.58 0.03
CA GLY A 294 7.53 1.84 0.60
C GLY A 294 6.40 2.75 1.06
N VAL A 295 5.17 2.34 0.78
CA VAL A 295 3.94 2.95 1.29
C VAL A 295 3.49 2.20 2.53
N PHE A 296 3.26 2.91 3.64
CA PHE A 296 2.88 2.32 4.91
C PHE A 296 1.60 2.94 5.47
N THR A 297 0.85 2.14 6.23
CA THR A 297 -0.26 2.58 7.09
C THR A 297 0.01 2.12 8.53
N SER A 298 -0.61 2.77 9.52
CA SER A 298 -0.49 2.38 10.93
C SER A 298 -1.63 1.45 11.35
N GLN A 299 -1.36 0.36 12.08
CA GLN A 299 -2.40 -0.58 12.51
C GLN A 299 -3.42 0.00 13.49
N TRP A 300 -3.03 1.05 14.23
CA TRP A 300 -3.85 1.67 15.27
C TRP A 300 -4.89 2.66 14.72
N ASN A 301 -4.81 3.03 13.44
CA ASN A 301 -5.78 3.93 12.79
C ASN A 301 -6.97 3.20 12.15
N LYS A 302 -7.31 2.00 12.65
CA LYS A 302 -8.50 1.21 12.25
C LYS A 302 -9.80 1.88 12.73
N GLY A 303 -10.30 2.84 11.95
CA GLY A 303 -11.56 3.55 12.20
C GLY A 303 -11.47 5.08 12.16
N GLY A 304 -10.25 5.63 12.05
CA GLY A 304 -10.04 7.05 11.83
C GLY A 304 -10.13 7.45 10.35
N LEU A 305 -9.92 8.74 10.09
CA LEU A 305 -9.54 9.22 8.76
C LEU A 305 -8.20 8.55 8.39
N GLY A 306 -8.18 7.81 7.27
CA GLY A 306 -7.05 6.95 6.92
C GLY A 306 -5.73 7.73 6.76
N SER A 307 -4.65 7.21 7.34
CA SER A 307 -3.32 7.83 7.29
C SER A 307 -2.29 6.95 6.57
N SER A 308 -1.47 7.56 5.72
CA SER A 308 -0.33 6.91 5.08
C SER A 308 0.97 7.69 5.25
N ALA A 309 2.07 6.94 5.29
CA ALA A 309 3.43 7.44 5.20
C ALA A 309 4.12 6.85 3.95
N VAL A 310 5.05 7.60 3.36
CA VAL A 310 5.99 7.09 2.35
C VAL A 310 7.39 7.19 2.90
N CYS A 311 8.09 6.05 3.02
CA CYS A 311 9.48 5.98 3.45
C CYS A 311 10.37 5.48 2.32
N ALA A 312 11.66 5.82 2.34
CA ALA A 312 12.67 5.25 1.45
C ALA A 312 13.82 4.63 2.25
N PHE A 313 14.18 3.40 1.93
CA PHE A 313 15.26 2.66 2.59
C PHE A 313 16.41 2.45 1.59
N PRO A 314 17.63 2.94 1.84
CA PRO A 314 18.76 2.75 0.94
C PRO A 314 19.41 1.37 1.15
N MET A 315 19.93 0.77 0.07
CA MET A 315 20.55 -0.56 0.11
C MET A 315 21.65 -0.69 1.18
N HIS A 316 22.48 0.32 1.43
CA HIS A 316 23.51 0.24 2.48
C HIS A 316 22.94 -0.03 3.88
N SER A 317 21.73 0.44 4.20
CA SER A 317 21.06 0.17 5.48
C SER A 317 20.48 -1.23 5.53
N VAL A 318 20.03 -1.76 4.39
CA VAL A 318 19.60 -3.16 4.23
C VAL A 318 20.79 -4.10 4.41
N GLN A 319 21.93 -3.81 3.76
CA GLN A 319 23.17 -4.56 3.92
C GLN A 319 23.67 -4.53 5.38
N LYS A 320 23.64 -3.36 6.03
CA LYS A 320 23.99 -3.22 7.46
C LYS A 320 23.11 -4.09 8.36
N ALA A 321 21.81 -4.18 8.08
CA ALA A 321 20.89 -5.01 8.86
C ALA A 321 21.17 -6.52 8.69
N PHE A 322 21.37 -7.00 7.47
CA PHE A 322 21.72 -8.40 7.22
C PHE A 322 23.15 -8.77 7.65
N GLY A 323 24.04 -7.78 7.82
CA GLY A 323 25.34 -7.92 8.47
C GLY A 323 25.33 -7.81 10.00
N GLY A 324 24.19 -7.49 10.62
CA GLY A 324 24.03 -7.29 12.06
C GLY A 324 24.01 -8.58 12.89
N LEU A 325 23.53 -8.46 14.14
CA LEU A 325 23.22 -9.61 15.01
C LEU A 325 21.92 -10.29 14.58
N TYR A 326 21.78 -11.57 14.92
CA TYR A 326 20.57 -12.36 14.71
C TYR A 326 19.64 -12.26 15.92
N LYS A 327 18.39 -12.66 15.76
CA LYS A 327 17.49 -13.03 16.85
C LYS A 327 17.27 -14.53 16.87
N GLU A 328 17.31 -15.11 18.05
CA GLU A 328 16.94 -16.50 18.32
C GLU A 328 15.58 -16.54 19.03
N VAL A 329 14.84 -17.64 18.85
CA VAL A 329 13.60 -17.93 19.57
C VAL A 329 13.80 -19.08 20.55
N ASN A 330 13.55 -18.83 21.84
CA ASN A 330 13.51 -19.88 22.84
C ASN A 330 12.33 -20.81 22.50
N ARG A 331 12.59 -22.08 22.20
CA ARG A 331 11.53 -23.02 21.78
C ARG A 331 10.54 -23.36 22.89
N GLU A 332 10.91 -23.24 24.15
CA GLU A 332 10.07 -23.57 25.32
C GLU A 332 9.19 -22.38 25.72
N THR A 333 9.74 -21.18 25.81
CA THR A 333 9.00 -19.96 26.20
C THR A 333 8.39 -19.19 25.03
N GLN A 334 8.78 -19.52 23.79
CA GLN A 334 8.45 -18.79 22.55
C GLN A 334 8.91 -17.31 22.55
N GLN A 335 9.77 -16.91 23.50
CA GLN A 335 10.32 -15.56 23.58
C GLN A 335 11.53 -15.38 22.66
N TRP A 336 11.68 -14.17 22.12
CA TRP A 336 12.76 -13.80 21.22
C TRP A 336 13.82 -12.96 21.92
N TYR A 337 15.09 -13.28 21.69
CA TYR A 337 16.23 -12.51 22.21
C TYR A 337 17.26 -12.25 21.10
N THR A 338 18.11 -11.26 21.32
CA THR A 338 19.26 -10.97 20.46
C THR A 338 20.34 -12.03 20.71
N ASP A 339 20.76 -12.76 19.68
CA ASP A 339 21.90 -13.67 19.81
C ASP A 339 23.21 -12.88 19.80
N THR A 340 24.05 -13.16 20.79
CA THR A 340 25.41 -12.60 20.94
C THR A 340 26.48 -13.70 20.91
N SER A 341 26.10 -14.92 20.54
CA SER A 341 26.98 -16.09 20.45
C SER A 341 27.99 -15.97 19.29
N PRO A 342 29.09 -16.76 19.32
CA PRO A 342 30.01 -16.85 18.18
C PRO A 342 29.34 -17.44 16.93
N VAL A 343 28.90 -16.55 16.04
CA VAL A 343 28.37 -16.86 14.71
C VAL A 343 29.34 -17.82 13.97
N PRO A 344 28.86 -18.94 13.40
CA PRO A 344 29.72 -19.89 12.70
C PRO A 344 30.17 -19.36 11.34
N GLU A 345 31.31 -19.84 10.84
CA GLU A 345 31.80 -19.52 9.49
C GLU A 345 31.65 -20.73 8.52
N PRO A 346 31.29 -20.53 7.24
CA PRO A 346 30.90 -19.25 6.63
C PRO A 346 29.62 -18.65 7.24
N ARG A 347 29.58 -17.33 7.39
CA ARG A 347 28.46 -16.61 8.01
C ARG A 347 27.09 -17.07 7.48
N PRO A 348 26.14 -17.48 8.34
CA PRO A 348 24.81 -17.95 7.95
C PRO A 348 24.02 -16.94 7.12
N GLY A 349 23.32 -17.40 6.08
CA GLY A 349 22.49 -16.56 5.22
C GLY A 349 23.26 -15.65 4.25
N THR A 350 24.53 -16.00 3.98
CA THR A 350 25.33 -15.43 2.89
C THR A 350 25.24 -16.30 1.64
N CYS A 351 25.48 -15.71 0.47
CA CYS A 351 25.59 -16.45 -0.77
C CYS A 351 26.97 -17.09 -0.93
N ILE A 352 27.11 -17.99 -1.91
CA ILE A 352 28.40 -18.58 -2.28
C ILE A 352 29.27 -17.49 -2.92
N SER A 353 30.17 -16.92 -2.13
CA SER A 353 31.05 -15.79 -2.46
C SER A 353 32.43 -16.24 -2.93
N SER A 354 33.31 -15.32 -3.34
CA SER A 354 34.74 -15.66 -3.57
C SER A 354 35.36 -16.31 -2.33
N HIS A 355 35.03 -15.82 -1.14
CA HIS A 355 35.55 -16.32 0.13
C HIS A 355 35.12 -17.77 0.42
N THR A 356 33.84 -18.13 0.22
CA THR A 356 33.39 -19.52 0.46
C THR A 356 34.01 -20.50 -0.54
N ARG A 357 34.23 -20.08 -1.79
CA ARG A 357 34.93 -20.88 -2.82
C ARG A 357 36.39 -21.16 -2.42
N HIS A 358 37.09 -20.21 -1.80
CA HIS A 358 38.43 -20.46 -1.22
C HIS A 358 38.40 -21.47 -0.07
N LEU A 359 37.31 -21.53 0.69
CA LEU A 359 37.04 -22.58 1.70
C LEU A 359 36.56 -23.91 1.09
N LYS A 360 36.62 -24.05 -0.25
CA LYS A 360 36.15 -25.20 -1.05
C LYS A 360 34.64 -25.45 -1.03
N ILE A 361 33.85 -24.47 -0.60
CA ILE A 361 32.38 -24.52 -0.59
C ILE A 361 31.86 -23.80 -1.85
N ASN A 362 31.46 -24.60 -2.84
CA ASN A 362 31.03 -24.13 -4.18
C ASN A 362 29.51 -24.16 -4.38
N SER A 363 28.74 -24.73 -3.43
CA SER A 363 27.28 -24.81 -3.44
C SER A 363 26.73 -24.82 -2.01
N SER A 364 25.48 -24.41 -1.81
CA SER A 364 24.76 -24.53 -0.53
C SER A 364 24.69 -25.97 -0.02
N LEU A 365 24.70 -26.95 -0.93
CA LEU A 365 24.74 -28.38 -0.60
C LEU A 365 26.00 -28.75 0.20
N GLN A 366 27.11 -28.01 0.02
CA GLN A 366 28.39 -28.20 0.70
C GLN A 366 28.54 -27.33 1.97
N MET A 367 27.49 -26.61 2.37
CA MET A 367 27.51 -25.74 3.54
C MET A 367 27.54 -26.59 4.84
N PRO A 368 28.41 -26.30 5.83
CA PRO A 368 28.54 -27.15 7.01
C PRO A 368 27.24 -27.26 7.82
N ASP A 369 26.93 -28.46 8.33
CA ASP A 369 25.72 -28.73 9.13
C ASP A 369 25.59 -27.79 10.35
N ARG A 370 26.70 -27.26 10.91
CA ARG A 370 26.68 -26.23 11.98
C ARG A 370 26.07 -24.90 11.50
N VAL A 371 26.42 -24.44 10.30
CA VAL A 371 25.90 -23.19 9.70
C VAL A 371 24.43 -23.36 9.34
N LEU A 372 24.06 -24.54 8.82
CA LEU A 372 22.69 -24.86 8.43
C LEU A 372 21.74 -25.03 9.62
N ASN A 373 22.20 -25.62 10.72
CA ASN A 373 21.41 -25.65 11.97
C ASN A 373 21.28 -24.25 12.59
N PHE A 374 22.32 -23.41 12.52
CA PHE A 374 22.23 -22.04 13.02
C PHE A 374 21.13 -21.25 12.28
N ILE A 375 21.17 -21.15 10.94
CA ILE A 375 20.16 -20.38 10.19
C ILE A 375 18.74 -20.95 10.33
N LYS A 376 18.59 -22.26 10.58
CA LYS A 376 17.28 -22.88 10.83
C LYS A 376 16.52 -22.18 11.96
N ASP A 377 17.25 -21.79 13.00
CA ASP A 377 16.72 -21.19 14.22
C ASP A 377 16.97 -19.66 14.28
N HIS A 378 17.91 -19.13 13.48
CA HIS A 378 18.35 -17.72 13.45
C HIS A 378 18.04 -17.02 12.10
N PHE A 379 16.77 -17.06 11.69
CA PHE A 379 16.31 -16.53 10.39
C PHE A 379 15.87 -15.04 10.43
N LEU A 380 15.81 -14.44 11.62
CA LEU A 380 15.44 -13.03 11.85
C LEU A 380 16.67 -12.21 12.25
N MET A 381 16.86 -11.04 11.63
CA MET A 381 17.89 -10.07 12.04
C MET A 381 17.38 -9.22 13.21
N ASP A 382 18.26 -8.89 14.15
CA ASP A 382 17.95 -8.03 15.30
C ASP A 382 17.76 -6.56 14.92
N SER A 383 18.68 -6.03 14.11
CA SER A 383 18.69 -4.63 13.73
C SER A 383 17.69 -4.33 12.61
N ALA A 384 16.68 -3.51 12.92
CA ALA A 384 15.72 -2.99 11.93
C ALA A 384 16.35 -2.01 10.92
N VAL A 385 15.90 -2.05 9.67
CA VAL A 385 16.19 -1.05 8.64
C VAL A 385 15.23 0.12 8.86
N ARG A 386 15.76 1.26 9.33
CA ARG A 386 14.95 2.43 9.75
C ARG A 386 14.90 3.51 8.66
N SER A 387 13.77 4.19 8.54
CA SER A 387 13.59 5.38 7.70
C SER A 387 12.54 6.32 8.30
N GLN A 388 12.68 7.62 8.01
CA GLN A 388 11.73 8.66 8.39
C GLN A 388 10.77 8.92 7.20
N PRO A 389 9.48 9.19 7.45
CA PRO A 389 8.53 9.54 6.40
C PRO A 389 8.97 10.74 5.56
N LEU A 390 9.14 10.53 4.25
CA LEU A 390 9.37 11.58 3.24
C LEU A 390 8.07 12.33 2.88
N LEU A 391 6.94 11.63 3.02
CA LEU A 391 5.58 12.15 2.91
C LEU A 391 4.72 11.57 4.04
N LEU A 392 3.90 12.42 4.63
CA LEU A 392 2.84 12.05 5.58
C LEU A 392 1.51 12.59 5.07
N GLN A 393 0.46 11.78 5.18
CA GLN A 393 -0.89 12.15 4.75
C GLN A 393 -1.89 11.59 5.77
N SER A 394 -2.71 12.47 6.35
CA SER A 394 -3.52 12.17 7.55
C SER A 394 -5.00 11.91 7.24
N ARG A 395 -5.42 11.99 5.97
CA ARG A 395 -6.82 11.80 5.54
C ARG A 395 -6.99 11.05 4.20
N LEU A 396 -5.92 10.45 3.68
CA LEU A 396 -5.95 9.58 2.49
C LEU A 396 -5.06 8.36 2.76
N ARG A 397 -5.51 7.20 2.29
CA ARG A 397 -4.73 5.95 2.34
C ARG A 397 -4.19 5.65 0.94
N TYR A 398 -2.87 5.69 0.81
CA TYR A 398 -2.21 5.19 -0.38
C TYR A 398 -2.18 3.65 -0.36
N GLN A 399 -2.46 3.02 -1.50
CA GLN A 399 -2.42 1.57 -1.71
C GLN A 399 -1.32 1.12 -2.68
N GLN A 400 -0.80 2.03 -3.51
CA GLN A 400 0.15 1.73 -4.60
C GLN A 400 1.18 2.85 -4.79
N ILE A 401 2.39 2.49 -5.24
CA ILE A 401 3.49 3.41 -5.55
C ILE A 401 4.27 2.98 -6.81
N GLY A 402 4.39 3.90 -7.76
CA GLY A 402 5.40 3.86 -8.82
C GLY A 402 6.40 5.00 -8.65
N VAL A 403 7.69 4.79 -8.95
CA VAL A 403 8.69 5.86 -8.92
C VAL A 403 9.43 5.90 -10.26
N HIS A 404 9.65 7.10 -10.81
CA HIS A 404 10.49 7.30 -11.99
C HIS A 404 11.51 8.42 -11.73
N ARG A 405 12.77 8.18 -12.09
CA ARG A 405 13.84 9.18 -12.00
C ARG A 405 13.82 10.08 -13.24
N ALA A 406 13.07 11.17 -13.14
CA ALA A 406 12.94 12.16 -14.19
C ALA A 406 14.17 13.06 -14.28
N GLN A 407 14.59 13.42 -15.50
CA GLN A 407 15.67 14.39 -15.73
C GLN A 407 15.08 15.79 -15.92
N GLY A 408 15.32 16.69 -14.96
CA GLY A 408 15.04 18.13 -15.08
C GLY A 408 16.21 18.91 -15.70
N LEU A 409 16.06 20.22 -15.84
CA LEU A 409 17.09 21.12 -16.41
C LEU A 409 18.37 21.21 -15.57
N HIS A 410 18.27 20.94 -14.26
CA HIS A 410 19.36 21.18 -13.29
C HIS A 410 19.75 19.95 -12.47
N GLY A 411 19.05 18.82 -12.63
CA GLY A 411 19.28 17.60 -11.85
C GLY A 411 18.30 16.48 -12.19
N ALA A 412 18.56 15.29 -11.67
CA ALA A 412 17.64 14.15 -11.74
C ALA A 412 16.82 14.06 -10.45
N TYR A 413 15.51 13.85 -10.58
CA TYR A 413 14.54 13.91 -9.49
C TYR A 413 13.69 12.63 -9.43
N ASP A 414 13.46 12.11 -8.23
CA ASP A 414 12.57 10.97 -8.02
C ASP A 414 11.11 11.48 -8.00
N VAL A 415 10.36 11.17 -9.07
CA VAL A 415 8.92 11.46 -9.18
C VAL A 415 8.13 10.24 -8.74
N LEU A 416 7.30 10.42 -7.73
CA LEU A 416 6.43 9.41 -7.13
C LEU A 416 5.01 9.54 -7.70
N PHE A 417 4.42 8.40 -8.03
CA PHE A 417 3.04 8.25 -8.45
C PHE A 417 2.33 7.36 -7.43
N LEU A 418 1.38 7.91 -6.68
CA LEU A 418 0.77 7.29 -5.49
C LEU A 418 -0.73 7.06 -5.71
N GLY A 419 -1.16 5.80 -5.73
CA GLY A 419 -2.57 5.42 -5.91
C GLY A 419 -3.32 5.36 -4.57
N THR A 420 -4.55 5.90 -4.49
CA THR A 420 -5.39 5.88 -3.27
C THR A 420 -6.44 4.78 -3.27
N ASP A 421 -6.98 4.49 -2.08
CA ASP A 421 -8.14 3.63 -1.87
C ASP A 421 -9.46 4.21 -2.40
N ASP A 422 -9.53 5.52 -2.66
CA ASP A 422 -10.72 6.21 -3.19
C ASP A 422 -10.65 6.59 -4.69
N GLY A 423 -9.66 6.05 -5.41
CA GLY A 423 -9.60 6.12 -6.89
C GLY A 423 -8.82 7.31 -7.46
N ARG A 424 -7.87 7.86 -6.70
CA ARG A 424 -7.02 8.98 -7.11
C ARG A 424 -5.58 8.54 -7.34
N LEU A 425 -4.88 9.32 -8.15
CA LEU A 425 -3.44 9.28 -8.35
C LEU A 425 -2.87 10.63 -7.91
N HIS A 426 -1.99 10.63 -6.91
CA HIS A 426 -1.16 11.79 -6.60
C HIS A 426 0.16 11.65 -7.35
N LYS A 427 0.56 12.72 -8.05
CA LYS A 427 1.92 12.85 -8.59
C LYS A 427 2.67 13.80 -7.67
N ALA A 428 3.86 13.38 -7.26
CA ALA A 428 4.70 14.15 -6.35
C ALA A 428 6.18 14.03 -6.73
N VAL A 429 6.99 15.01 -6.35
CA VAL A 429 8.45 15.00 -6.56
C VAL A 429 9.16 15.01 -5.22
N ARG A 430 10.21 14.21 -5.09
CA ARG A 430 11.14 14.31 -3.96
C ARG A 430 12.05 15.51 -4.16
N VAL A 431 12.01 16.43 -3.19
CA VAL A 431 12.78 17.68 -3.14
C VAL A 431 13.64 17.61 -1.89
N SER A 432 14.96 17.46 -2.06
CA SER A 432 15.90 17.16 -0.98
C SER A 432 15.45 16.00 -0.05
N HIS A 433 14.96 16.32 1.16
CA HIS A 433 14.48 15.37 2.19
C HIS A 433 12.95 15.34 2.35
N ARG A 434 12.19 16.03 1.50
CA ARG A 434 10.71 16.12 1.56
C ARG A 434 10.09 15.71 0.23
N VAL A 435 8.78 15.56 0.19
CA VAL A 435 8.00 15.31 -1.03
C VAL A 435 7.00 16.44 -1.24
N HIS A 436 7.05 17.06 -2.42
CA HIS A 436 6.08 18.06 -2.87
C HIS A 436 5.05 17.40 -3.79
N ILE A 437 3.76 17.47 -3.45
CA ILE A 437 2.67 16.95 -4.30
C ILE A 437 2.40 17.99 -5.40
N ILE A 438 2.68 17.61 -6.65
CA ILE A 438 2.49 18.43 -7.85
C ILE A 438 1.00 18.51 -8.20
N GLU A 439 0.31 17.36 -8.21
CA GLU A 439 -1.08 17.29 -8.65
C GLU A 439 -1.83 16.06 -8.11
N GLU A 440 -3.15 16.21 -7.94
CA GLU A 440 -4.11 15.13 -7.69
C GLU A 440 -4.96 14.90 -8.94
N ILE A 441 -5.05 13.64 -9.39
CA ILE A 441 -5.85 13.23 -10.54
C ILE A 441 -6.85 12.17 -10.07
N ARG A 442 -8.16 12.46 -10.12
CA ARG A 442 -9.19 11.45 -9.87
C ARG A 442 -9.37 10.58 -11.12
N LEU A 443 -8.89 9.35 -11.07
CA LEU A 443 -8.96 8.37 -12.17
C LEU A 443 -10.29 7.59 -12.14
N PHE A 444 -10.77 7.27 -10.95
CA PHE A 444 -11.95 6.43 -10.72
C PHE A 444 -12.96 7.12 -9.78
N PRO A 445 -14.26 6.75 -9.86
CA PRO A 445 -15.27 7.21 -8.90
C PRO A 445 -14.97 6.70 -7.48
N ALA A 446 -15.62 7.30 -6.47
CA ALA A 446 -15.51 6.82 -5.09
C ALA A 446 -15.95 5.34 -4.99
N GLY A 447 -15.22 4.55 -4.19
CA GLY A 447 -15.44 3.10 -4.08
C GLY A 447 -14.74 2.25 -5.15
N GLN A 448 -13.88 2.85 -5.98
CA GLN A 448 -12.98 2.13 -6.90
C GLN A 448 -11.52 2.44 -6.57
N PRO A 449 -10.83 1.60 -5.79
CA PRO A 449 -9.42 1.83 -5.42
C PRO A 449 -8.47 1.65 -6.63
N VAL A 450 -7.29 2.24 -6.51
CA VAL A 450 -6.15 1.94 -7.41
C VAL A 450 -5.47 0.65 -6.93
N LEU A 451 -5.79 -0.46 -7.60
CA LEU A 451 -5.33 -1.81 -7.24
C LEU A 451 -3.90 -2.12 -7.66
N GLN A 452 -3.51 -1.65 -8.85
CA GLN A 452 -2.15 -1.80 -9.37
C GLN A 452 -1.73 -0.54 -10.12
N LEU A 453 -0.48 -0.12 -9.95
CA LEU A 453 0.21 0.81 -10.84
C LEU A 453 1.27 0.08 -11.67
N LEU A 454 1.42 0.48 -12.93
CA LEU A 454 2.50 0.06 -13.82
C LEU A 454 3.01 1.27 -14.61
N LEU A 455 4.33 1.47 -14.62
CA LEU A 455 4.96 2.62 -15.29
C LEU A 455 5.60 2.16 -16.61
N ASP A 456 5.30 2.90 -17.67
CA ASP A 456 5.98 2.87 -18.95
C ASP A 456 7.01 4.00 -18.96
N HIS A 457 8.29 3.64 -18.90
CA HIS A 457 9.40 4.58 -18.86
C HIS A 457 9.90 4.99 -20.25
N GLU A 458 9.67 4.16 -21.28
CA GLU A 458 10.22 4.34 -22.63
C GLU A 458 9.26 3.80 -23.72
N GLN A 459 8.50 4.71 -24.33
CA GLN A 459 7.76 4.38 -25.56
C GLN A 459 8.73 4.18 -26.73
N ALA A 460 9.02 2.92 -27.06
CA ALA A 460 9.70 2.56 -28.30
C ALA A 460 8.84 3.02 -29.50
N GLY A 461 9.33 4.01 -30.23
CA GLY A 461 8.55 4.75 -31.23
C GLY A 461 8.76 6.27 -31.22
N GLY A 462 9.46 6.81 -30.22
CA GLY A 462 10.00 8.18 -30.28
C GLY A 462 9.04 9.31 -29.95
N LEU A 463 7.78 9.04 -29.56
CA LEU A 463 6.86 10.07 -29.07
C LEU A 463 7.17 10.55 -27.64
N GLY A 464 8.04 9.85 -26.90
CA GLY A 464 8.76 10.42 -25.75
C GLY A 464 7.93 10.80 -24.53
N ARG A 465 6.73 10.23 -24.36
CA ARG A 465 5.83 10.49 -23.22
C ARG A 465 5.69 9.23 -22.36
N GLY A 466 6.36 9.20 -21.21
CA GLY A 466 6.16 8.15 -20.22
C GLY A 466 4.74 8.14 -19.68
N LEU A 467 4.24 6.97 -19.31
CA LEU A 467 2.85 6.73 -18.93
C LEU A 467 2.75 5.97 -17.60
N VAL A 468 1.67 6.23 -16.86
CA VAL A 468 1.20 5.39 -15.77
C VAL A 468 -0.06 4.66 -16.23
N TYR A 469 -0.07 3.34 -16.13
CA TYR A 469 -1.27 2.52 -16.19
C TYR A 469 -1.74 2.26 -14.76
N ALA A 470 -3.03 2.50 -14.49
CA ALA A 470 -3.65 2.27 -13.19
C ALA A 470 -4.85 1.34 -13.34
N ALA A 471 -4.93 0.29 -12.52
CA ALA A 471 -6.03 -0.67 -12.53
C ALA A 471 -7.00 -0.47 -11.34
N SER A 472 -8.25 -0.88 -11.53
CA SER A 472 -9.31 -0.92 -10.51
C SER A 472 -10.19 -2.16 -10.69
N TYR A 473 -11.23 -2.33 -9.86
CA TYR A 473 -12.19 -3.42 -10.07
C TYR A 473 -13.03 -3.26 -11.35
N ALA A 474 -13.18 -2.05 -11.89
CA ALA A 474 -14.05 -1.75 -13.03
C ALA A 474 -13.33 -1.44 -14.35
N ALA A 475 -12.14 -0.84 -14.32
CA ALA A 475 -11.43 -0.38 -15.53
C ALA A 475 -9.92 -0.21 -15.32
N VAL A 476 -9.19 -0.06 -16.42
CA VAL A 476 -7.78 0.37 -16.46
C VAL A 476 -7.69 1.75 -17.12
N VAL A 477 -6.85 2.65 -16.58
CA VAL A 477 -6.68 4.03 -17.07
C VAL A 477 -5.21 4.29 -17.41
N GLN A 478 -4.96 4.95 -18.54
CA GLN A 478 -3.66 5.37 -19.03
C GLN A 478 -3.48 6.89 -18.83
N VAL A 479 -2.43 7.27 -18.10
CA VAL A 479 -2.19 8.65 -17.65
C VAL A 479 -0.78 9.10 -18.06
N PRO A 480 -0.61 10.20 -18.82
CA PRO A 480 0.70 10.76 -19.10
C PRO A 480 1.41 11.26 -17.84
N PHE A 481 2.73 11.07 -17.76
CA PHE A 481 3.58 11.54 -16.65
C PHE A 481 3.43 13.04 -16.35
N ALA A 482 3.11 13.88 -17.34
CA ALA A 482 2.81 15.29 -17.15
C ALA A 482 1.89 15.83 -18.25
N ASN A 483 1.18 16.92 -17.96
CA ASN A 483 0.49 17.73 -18.97
C ASN A 483 0.85 19.22 -18.82
N CYS A 484 2.03 19.60 -19.30
CA CYS A 484 2.58 20.94 -19.10
C CYS A 484 1.70 22.07 -19.69
N SER A 485 0.78 21.79 -20.62
CA SER A 485 -0.13 22.81 -21.17
C SER A 485 -1.20 23.29 -20.18
N LEU A 486 -1.34 22.64 -19.02
CA LEU A 486 -2.13 23.14 -17.89
C LEU A 486 -1.57 24.47 -17.36
N TYR A 487 -0.25 24.63 -17.35
CA TYR A 487 0.43 25.78 -16.78
C TYR A 487 0.55 26.92 -17.81
N ARG A 488 -0.33 27.92 -17.72
CA ARG A 488 -0.52 28.95 -18.77
C ARG A 488 0.39 30.17 -18.63
N SER A 489 1.18 30.25 -17.56
CA SER A 489 2.13 31.34 -17.29
C SER A 489 3.45 30.80 -16.74
N CYS A 490 4.50 31.63 -16.77
CA CYS A 490 5.81 31.25 -16.22
C CYS A 490 5.73 30.87 -14.74
N GLY A 491 5.03 31.68 -13.94
CA GLY A 491 4.87 31.39 -12.51
C GLY A 491 4.17 30.07 -12.25
N GLU A 492 3.05 29.78 -12.91
CA GLU A 492 2.38 28.47 -12.80
C GLU A 492 3.30 27.31 -13.21
N CYS A 493 4.11 27.48 -14.25
CA CYS A 493 5.03 26.46 -14.75
C CYS A 493 6.20 26.17 -13.79
N VAL A 494 6.69 27.20 -13.08
CA VAL A 494 7.78 27.08 -12.09
C VAL A 494 7.24 26.63 -10.72
N LEU A 495 6.13 27.19 -10.26
CA LEU A 495 5.49 26.84 -8.98
C LEU A 495 5.00 25.39 -8.93
N ALA A 496 4.62 24.81 -10.08
CA ALA A 496 4.28 23.41 -10.19
C ALA A 496 5.43 22.43 -9.84
N ARG A 497 6.69 22.90 -9.81
CA ARG A 497 7.89 22.10 -9.47
C ARG A 497 7.95 20.76 -10.21
N ASP A 498 7.47 20.72 -11.45
CA ASP A 498 7.29 19.49 -12.22
C ASP A 498 8.55 19.20 -13.06
N PRO A 499 9.36 18.16 -12.79
CA PRO A 499 10.62 17.92 -13.51
C PRO A 499 10.46 17.74 -15.02
N PHE A 500 9.28 17.29 -15.46
CA PHE A 500 8.95 17.11 -16.88
C PHE A 500 8.52 18.41 -17.58
N CYS A 501 8.34 19.52 -16.86
CA CYS A 501 7.80 20.76 -17.41
C CYS A 501 8.71 21.97 -17.13
N ALA A 502 8.93 22.79 -18.16
CA ALA A 502 9.69 24.02 -18.05
C ALA A 502 9.14 25.11 -18.99
N TRP A 503 9.33 26.38 -18.62
CA TRP A 503 8.80 27.52 -19.35
C TRP A 503 9.76 27.97 -20.45
N SER A 504 9.31 28.03 -21.70
CA SER A 504 10.09 28.61 -22.80
C SER A 504 9.22 29.15 -23.93
N ARG A 505 9.65 30.30 -24.48
CA ARG A 505 8.99 31.01 -25.60
C ARG A 505 7.48 31.22 -25.37
N GLY A 506 7.13 31.76 -24.19
CA GLY A 506 5.75 32.14 -23.85
C GLY A 506 4.79 31.00 -23.52
N ALA A 507 5.28 29.77 -23.31
CA ALA A 507 4.45 28.64 -22.89
C ALA A 507 5.23 27.66 -22.00
N CYS A 508 4.52 26.92 -21.16
CA CYS A 508 5.08 25.77 -20.44
C CYS A 508 5.10 24.54 -21.36
N ARG A 509 6.21 23.79 -21.36
CA ARG A 509 6.50 22.74 -22.36
C ARG A 509 7.18 21.54 -21.71
N SER A 510 7.06 20.37 -22.34
CA SER A 510 7.77 19.16 -21.94
C SER A 510 9.29 19.33 -22.06
N THR A 511 10.02 18.91 -21.04
CA THR A 511 11.48 18.68 -21.06
C THR A 511 11.85 17.25 -21.46
N ALA A 512 10.91 16.31 -21.38
CA ALA A 512 11.09 14.93 -21.83
C ALA A 512 10.80 14.80 -23.35
N PRO A 513 11.50 13.89 -24.07
CA PRO A 513 12.50 12.93 -23.57
C PRO A 513 13.97 13.44 -23.62
N HIS A 514 14.22 14.62 -24.18
CA HIS A 514 15.59 15.16 -24.36
C HIS A 514 15.72 16.57 -23.80
N LEU A 515 16.81 16.82 -23.07
CA LEU A 515 17.17 18.17 -22.63
C LEU A 515 17.17 19.13 -23.84
N PRO A 516 16.58 20.33 -23.72
CA PRO A 516 16.60 21.28 -24.81
C PRO A 516 18.03 21.71 -25.14
N LEU A 517 18.35 21.83 -26.43
CA LEU A 517 19.68 22.20 -26.95
C LEU A 517 20.26 23.50 -26.36
N HIS A 518 19.41 24.37 -25.81
CA HIS A 518 19.78 25.61 -25.13
C HIS A 518 19.02 25.74 -23.80
N PRO A 519 19.45 25.05 -22.72
CA PRO A 519 18.76 25.06 -21.42
C PRO A 519 18.62 26.46 -20.82
N GLN A 520 19.56 27.37 -21.11
CA GLN A 520 19.56 28.77 -20.69
C GLN A 520 18.41 29.62 -21.28
N LEU A 521 17.62 29.07 -22.21
CA LEU A 521 16.40 29.69 -22.77
C LEU A 521 15.12 29.11 -22.16
N TRP A 522 15.24 28.37 -21.06
CA TRP A 522 14.14 27.71 -20.35
C TRP A 522 14.22 28.01 -18.85
N ALA A 523 13.06 28.11 -18.20
CA ALA A 523 12.95 28.32 -16.76
C ALA A 523 12.28 27.12 -16.08
N GLN A 524 12.95 26.57 -15.07
CA GLN A 524 12.48 25.52 -14.17
C GLN A 524 13.22 25.66 -12.84
N ASP A 525 12.52 25.50 -11.72
CA ASP A 525 13.14 25.38 -10.40
C ASP A 525 12.29 24.46 -9.52
N ILE A 526 12.83 23.28 -9.22
CA ILE A 526 12.15 22.22 -8.46
C ILE A 526 12.38 22.41 -6.95
N GLU A 527 13.56 22.90 -6.55
CA GLU A 527 13.97 23.04 -5.15
C GLU A 527 13.44 24.36 -4.55
N GLY A 528 13.59 25.49 -5.23
CA GLY A 528 13.16 26.80 -4.76
C GLY A 528 11.76 27.20 -5.22
N ALA A 529 11.40 26.90 -6.48
CA ALA A 529 10.33 27.55 -7.25
C ALA A 529 10.45 29.08 -7.35
N ASP A 530 11.68 29.58 -7.53
CA ASP A 530 12.01 31.02 -7.62
C ASP A 530 11.45 31.68 -8.90
N THR A 531 10.19 32.11 -8.81
CA THR A 531 9.51 32.88 -9.86
C THR A 531 10.09 34.30 -10.00
N GLN A 532 10.66 34.88 -8.95
CA GLN A 532 11.12 36.28 -8.97
C GLN A 532 12.38 36.47 -9.81
N ARG A 533 13.27 35.49 -9.86
CA ARG A 533 14.42 35.46 -10.78
C ARG A 533 14.05 34.94 -12.17
N LEU A 534 13.23 33.89 -12.24
CA LEU A 534 12.99 33.16 -13.49
C LEU A 534 11.88 33.73 -14.39
N CYS A 535 10.90 34.43 -13.82
CA CYS A 535 9.71 34.88 -14.52
C CYS A 535 9.61 36.40 -14.67
N GLN A 536 10.73 37.11 -14.57
CA GLN A 536 10.77 38.55 -14.84
C GLN A 536 10.32 38.85 -16.28
N PRO A 537 9.51 39.90 -16.51
CA PRO A 537 9.33 40.42 -17.85
C PRO A 537 10.69 40.87 -18.37
N ALA A 538 11.11 40.35 -19.53
CA ALA A 538 12.42 40.66 -20.08
C ALA A 538 12.60 42.17 -20.23
N ASN A 539 13.63 42.74 -19.57
CA ASN A 539 13.90 44.17 -19.59
C ASN A 539 13.93 44.70 -21.03
N VAL A 540 13.29 45.85 -21.25
CA VAL A 540 13.10 46.46 -22.58
C VAL A 540 14.38 47.17 -23.01
N SER A 541 15.44 46.40 -23.24
CA SER A 541 16.81 46.87 -23.46
C SER A 541 17.53 46.20 -24.66
N GLN A 542 16.77 45.73 -25.65
CA GLN A 542 17.28 45.55 -27.02
C GLN A 542 16.30 46.17 -28.04
N PRO A 543 16.74 47.14 -28.87
CA PRO A 543 15.85 47.81 -29.82
C PRO A 543 15.61 46.94 -31.05
N ARG A 544 14.37 46.46 -31.21
CA ARG A 544 13.82 46.05 -32.52
C ARG A 544 13.08 47.25 -33.14
N PRO A 545 13.06 47.38 -34.48
CA PRO A 545 12.57 48.59 -35.14
C PRO A 545 11.09 48.88 -34.84
N ARG A 546 10.78 50.17 -34.71
CA ARG A 546 9.45 50.65 -34.32
C ARG A 546 8.40 50.34 -35.40
N ILE A 547 7.45 49.46 -35.07
CA ILE A 547 6.10 49.55 -35.60
C ILE A 547 5.27 50.28 -34.54
N LEU A 548 4.63 51.39 -34.92
CA LEU A 548 3.82 52.21 -34.03
C LEU A 548 2.48 51.53 -33.75
N LEU A 549 2.42 50.77 -32.66
CA LEU A 549 1.18 50.45 -31.97
C LEU A 549 1.04 51.39 -30.77
N THR A 550 -0.12 52.05 -30.68
CA THR A 550 -0.48 52.93 -29.57
C THR A 550 -0.67 52.12 -28.27
N PRO A 551 -0.53 52.75 -27.08
CA PRO A 551 -0.66 52.08 -25.80
C PRO A 551 -2.12 51.68 -25.54
N ALA A 552 -2.51 50.48 -25.97
CA ALA A 552 -3.80 49.88 -25.65
C ALA A 552 -3.85 49.52 -24.15
N SER A 553 -4.60 50.30 -23.39
CA SER A 553 -4.81 50.08 -21.95
C SER A 553 -5.69 48.87 -21.70
N GLY A 554 -5.20 47.95 -20.87
CA GLY A 554 -6.01 46.91 -20.21
C GLY A 554 -6.22 45.63 -21.02
N THR A 555 -6.11 44.50 -20.31
CA THR A 555 -6.66 43.21 -20.74
C THR A 555 -8.18 43.35 -20.95
N PRO A 556 -8.79 42.79 -22.00
CA PRO A 556 -10.23 42.93 -22.21
C PRO A 556 -11.04 42.26 -21.10
N CYS A 557 -11.73 43.07 -20.29
CA CYS A 557 -12.64 42.61 -19.25
C CYS A 557 -13.91 41.97 -19.86
N GLN A 558 -14.38 40.88 -19.25
CA GLN A 558 -15.65 40.27 -19.60
C GLN A 558 -16.80 41.18 -19.15
N ARG A 559 -17.63 41.66 -20.07
CA ARG A 559 -18.81 42.48 -19.73
C ARG A 559 -19.87 41.62 -19.05
N VAL A 560 -20.42 42.12 -17.93
CA VAL A 560 -21.53 41.49 -17.20
C VAL A 560 -22.61 42.54 -17.00
N GLN A 561 -23.85 42.21 -17.35
CA GLN A 561 -25.01 43.08 -17.12
C GLN A 561 -25.76 42.59 -15.88
N LEU A 562 -25.89 43.44 -14.86
CA LEU A 562 -26.73 43.17 -13.69
C LEU A 562 -28.10 43.84 -13.85
N LEU A 563 -29.15 43.08 -13.57
CA LEU A 563 -30.47 43.63 -13.30
C LEU A 563 -30.53 44.11 -11.83
N PRO A 564 -31.23 45.21 -11.51
CA PRO A 564 -31.42 45.65 -10.14
C PRO A 564 -31.99 44.54 -9.24
N ASN A 565 -31.38 44.35 -8.07
CA ASN A 565 -31.68 43.28 -7.09
C ASN A 565 -31.45 41.83 -7.57
N ALA A 566 -31.02 41.58 -8.81
CA ALA A 566 -30.59 40.24 -9.24
C ALA A 566 -29.26 39.85 -8.58
N MET A 567 -29.06 38.56 -8.35
CA MET A 567 -27.81 37.99 -7.81
C MET A 567 -27.05 37.23 -8.89
N GLU A 568 -25.78 37.56 -9.08
CA GLU A 568 -24.91 36.94 -10.10
C GLU A 568 -23.54 36.58 -9.50
N PRO A 569 -23.08 35.32 -9.62
CA PRO A 569 -21.77 34.89 -9.13
C PRO A 569 -20.70 35.10 -10.21
N LEU A 570 -19.75 36.02 -9.99
CA LEU A 570 -18.56 36.17 -10.85
C LEU A 570 -17.55 35.05 -10.51
N PRO A 571 -17.31 34.06 -11.39
CA PRO A 571 -16.50 32.90 -11.03
C PRO A 571 -15.00 33.22 -10.99
N CYS A 572 -14.28 32.66 -10.03
CA CYS A 572 -12.82 32.68 -10.03
C CYS A 572 -12.22 31.36 -9.53
N ARG A 573 -11.88 30.48 -10.48
CA ARG A 573 -11.21 29.21 -10.23
C ARG A 573 -9.69 29.44 -10.22
N LEU A 574 -9.03 28.98 -9.15
CA LEU A 574 -7.57 28.89 -9.11
C LEU A 574 -7.12 27.51 -9.59
N LEU A 575 -5.90 27.41 -10.12
CA LEU A 575 -5.32 26.13 -10.55
C LEU A 575 -4.60 25.42 -9.39
N SER A 576 -3.84 26.16 -8.58
CA SER A 576 -3.23 25.65 -7.36
C SER A 576 -4.21 25.67 -6.19
N ASN A 577 -4.19 24.60 -5.39
CA ASN A 577 -4.88 24.51 -4.10
C ASN A 577 -4.09 25.19 -2.96
N LEU A 578 -2.84 25.59 -3.19
CA LEU A 578 -1.99 26.31 -2.23
C LEU A 578 -2.07 27.83 -2.46
N ALA A 579 -2.52 28.28 -3.63
CA ALA A 579 -2.69 29.68 -3.96
C ALA A 579 -3.85 30.34 -3.17
N SER A 580 -3.59 31.57 -2.72
CA SER A 580 -4.61 32.45 -2.12
C SER A 580 -5.34 33.27 -3.18
N ARG A 581 -6.62 33.59 -2.94
CA ARG A 581 -7.47 34.38 -3.85
C ARG A 581 -7.62 35.81 -3.31
N ARG A 582 -7.41 36.81 -4.17
CA ARG A 582 -7.67 38.23 -3.86
C ARG A 582 -8.57 38.85 -4.91
N TRP A 583 -9.73 39.34 -4.49
CA TRP A 583 -10.64 40.12 -5.34
C TRP A 583 -10.40 41.62 -5.16
N LEU A 584 -10.36 42.36 -6.26
CA LEU A 584 -10.35 43.83 -6.29
C LEU A 584 -11.61 44.36 -6.97
N HIS A 585 -12.10 45.51 -6.51
CA HIS A 585 -13.14 46.34 -7.15
C HIS A 585 -12.55 47.72 -7.41
N ASN A 586 -12.49 48.13 -8.68
CA ASN A 586 -11.86 49.38 -9.14
C ASN A 586 -10.44 49.58 -8.57
N GLY A 587 -9.65 48.49 -8.51
CA GLY A 587 -8.29 48.45 -7.95
C GLY A 587 -8.21 48.35 -6.42
N THR A 588 -9.30 48.58 -5.68
CA THR A 588 -9.34 48.46 -4.21
C THR A 588 -9.71 47.03 -3.77
N PRO A 589 -9.12 46.45 -2.71
CA PRO A 589 -9.52 45.13 -2.23
C PRO A 589 -10.98 45.09 -1.77
N VAL A 590 -11.72 44.04 -2.16
CA VAL A 590 -13.10 43.86 -1.66
C VAL A 590 -13.10 43.65 -0.14
N ASN A 591 -14.05 44.30 0.55
CA ASN A 591 -14.21 44.22 2.00
C ASN A 591 -15.33 43.23 2.38
N ALA A 592 -15.61 43.10 3.69
CA ALA A 592 -16.64 42.21 4.22
C ALA A 592 -18.09 42.51 3.78
N SER A 593 -18.35 43.58 3.00
CA SER A 593 -19.66 43.79 2.35
C SER A 593 -19.89 42.89 1.13
N TYR A 594 -18.88 42.10 0.73
CA TYR A 594 -18.91 41.20 -0.40
C TYR A 594 -18.89 39.74 0.07
N LEU A 595 -19.80 38.91 -0.46
CA LEU A 595 -19.81 37.48 -0.22
C LEU A 595 -18.96 36.77 -1.30
N VAL A 596 -17.92 36.07 -0.88
CA VAL A 596 -17.17 35.13 -1.73
C VAL A 596 -17.59 33.71 -1.34
N LEU A 597 -18.07 32.94 -2.31
CA LEU A 597 -18.49 31.54 -2.10
C LEU A 597 -17.27 30.62 -1.88
N PRO A 598 -17.41 29.44 -1.25
CA PRO A 598 -16.32 28.49 -1.04
C PRO A 598 -15.57 28.09 -2.34
N GLU A 599 -16.28 28.02 -3.46
CA GLU A 599 -15.75 27.73 -4.80
C GLU A 599 -14.94 28.91 -5.38
N GLY A 600 -15.00 30.09 -4.74
CA GLY A 600 -14.23 31.29 -5.07
C GLY A 600 -14.96 32.37 -5.85
N ALA A 601 -16.22 32.14 -6.22
CA ALA A 601 -17.01 33.11 -6.95
C ALA A 601 -17.40 34.29 -6.06
N LEU A 602 -17.29 35.51 -6.58
CA LEU A 602 -17.76 36.73 -5.92
C LEU A 602 -19.24 36.92 -6.24
N LEU A 603 -20.11 36.80 -5.24
CA LEU A 603 -21.55 37.02 -5.42
C LEU A 603 -21.83 38.54 -5.39
N LEU A 604 -22.32 39.07 -6.51
CA LEU A 604 -22.79 40.44 -6.62
C LEU A 604 -24.32 40.48 -6.57
N VAL A 605 -24.85 41.54 -5.97
CA VAL A 605 -26.26 41.93 -6.05
C VAL A 605 -26.34 43.22 -6.86
N GLY A 606 -27.27 43.29 -7.82
CA GLY A 606 -27.40 44.43 -8.73
C GLY A 606 -27.81 45.72 -8.02
N SER A 607 -26.83 46.59 -7.75
CA SER A 607 -27.02 48.00 -7.39
C SER A 607 -25.94 48.85 -8.05
N HIS A 608 -26.19 50.13 -8.30
CA HIS A 608 -25.28 51.01 -9.04
C HIS A 608 -23.90 51.16 -8.36
N GLU A 609 -23.83 51.00 -7.03
CA GLU A 609 -22.58 50.98 -6.26
C GLU A 609 -21.69 49.76 -6.56
N ARG A 610 -22.28 48.66 -7.08
CA ARG A 610 -21.57 47.44 -7.52
C ARG A 610 -21.24 47.48 -9.02
N ALA A 611 -21.33 48.63 -9.68
CA ALA A 611 -20.81 48.81 -11.04
C ALA A 611 -19.27 49.01 -11.04
N GLY A 612 -18.65 48.79 -12.19
CA GLY A 612 -17.21 48.98 -12.40
C GLY A 612 -16.45 47.69 -12.65
N THR A 613 -15.12 47.74 -12.46
CA THR A 613 -14.22 46.63 -12.81
C THR A 613 -13.94 45.76 -11.58
N TYR A 614 -14.19 44.45 -11.70
CA TYR A 614 -13.83 43.44 -10.71
C TYR A 614 -12.71 42.56 -11.25
N GLU A 615 -11.64 42.41 -10.47
CA GLU A 615 -10.50 41.57 -10.83
C GLU A 615 -10.28 40.48 -9.79
N CYS A 616 -10.08 39.25 -10.24
CA CYS A 616 -9.64 38.16 -9.37
C CYS A 616 -8.17 37.83 -9.62
N TRP A 617 -7.36 37.89 -8.57
CA TRP A 617 -5.94 37.59 -8.58
C TRP A 617 -5.65 36.31 -7.78
N SER A 618 -4.79 35.47 -8.32
CA SER A 618 -4.13 34.35 -7.63
C SER A 618 -2.82 34.85 -7.03
N LEU A 619 -2.49 34.48 -5.79
CA LEU A 619 -1.21 34.81 -5.13
C LEU A 619 -0.61 33.59 -4.43
N GLU A 620 0.64 33.26 -4.77
CA GLU A 620 1.35 32.05 -4.35
C GLU A 620 2.88 32.30 -4.40
N GLU A 621 3.60 32.06 -3.30
CA GLU A 621 5.07 32.27 -3.17
C GLU A 621 5.60 33.59 -3.79
N GLY A 622 4.87 34.69 -3.58
CA GLY A 622 5.19 36.03 -4.11
C GLY A 622 4.86 36.25 -5.59
N PHE A 623 4.55 35.20 -6.35
CA PHE A 623 3.97 35.34 -7.69
C PHE A 623 2.51 35.78 -7.59
N HIS A 624 2.05 36.55 -8.57
CA HIS A 624 0.65 36.93 -8.68
C HIS A 624 0.19 36.93 -10.15
N LYS A 625 -1.07 36.51 -10.38
CA LYS A 625 -1.65 36.38 -11.72
C LYS A 625 -3.12 36.81 -11.72
N LEU A 626 -3.50 37.63 -12.70
CA LEU A 626 -4.90 37.93 -13.01
C LEU A 626 -5.56 36.69 -13.59
N MET A 627 -6.57 36.17 -12.90
CA MET A 627 -7.32 34.95 -13.27
C MET A 627 -8.60 35.27 -14.03
N ALA A 628 -9.26 36.37 -13.67
CA ALA A 628 -10.46 36.87 -14.34
C ALA A 628 -10.59 38.40 -14.14
N SER A 629 -11.17 39.08 -15.12
CA SER A 629 -11.51 40.50 -15.05
C SER A 629 -12.90 40.72 -15.64
N TYR A 630 -13.77 41.40 -14.90
CA TYR A 630 -15.18 41.62 -15.23
C TYR A 630 -15.49 43.11 -15.22
N CYS A 631 -16.13 43.60 -16.29
CA CYS A 631 -16.68 44.96 -16.32
C CYS A 631 -18.18 44.88 -16.09
N VAL A 632 -18.60 45.20 -14.87
CA VAL A 632 -19.98 45.10 -14.39
C VAL A 632 -20.71 46.42 -14.66
N VAL A 633 -21.84 46.33 -15.35
CA VAL A 633 -22.76 47.45 -15.59
C VAL A 633 -24.17 47.06 -15.12
N VAL A 634 -24.84 47.97 -14.43
CA VAL A 634 -26.25 47.79 -14.05
C VAL A 634 -27.12 48.36 -15.17
N ARG A 635 -28.11 47.59 -15.65
CA ARG A 635 -29.08 48.07 -16.64
C ARG A 635 -30.35 48.52 -15.93
N GLU A 636 -30.66 49.81 -16.04
CA GLU A 636 -31.97 50.32 -15.65
C GLU A 636 -33.07 49.70 -16.54
N PRO A 637 -34.25 49.34 -15.99
CA PRO A 637 -35.36 48.87 -16.80
C PRO A 637 -35.83 50.01 -17.71
N GLU A 638 -35.91 49.76 -19.02
CA GLU A 638 -36.24 50.82 -19.98
C GLU A 638 -37.66 51.35 -19.75
N PRO A 639 -37.86 52.68 -19.67
CA PRO A 639 -39.18 53.30 -19.47
C PRO A 639 -39.98 53.30 -20.80
N GLY A 640 -40.27 52.11 -21.33
CA GLY A 640 -40.60 51.90 -22.75
C GLY A 640 -41.73 50.92 -23.07
N SER A 641 -42.42 50.31 -22.10
CA SER A 641 -43.62 49.49 -22.36
C SER A 641 -44.76 49.76 -21.39
N ARG A 642 -45.52 50.83 -21.65
CA ARG A 642 -46.90 50.96 -21.16
C ARG A 642 -47.83 50.14 -22.07
N ASP A 643 -47.93 48.85 -21.82
CA ASP A 643 -49.13 48.10 -22.23
C ASP A 643 -50.15 48.11 -21.08
N VAL A 644 -51.42 48.27 -21.44
CA VAL A 644 -52.50 48.61 -20.50
C VAL A 644 -53.52 47.47 -20.41
N THR A 645 -54.01 47.22 -19.20
CA THR A 645 -55.09 46.28 -18.84
C THR A 645 -54.87 44.79 -19.16
N GLY A 646 -54.62 44.02 -18.10
CA GLY A 646 -54.91 42.58 -18.03
C GLY A 646 -55.09 42.18 -16.58
N HIS A 647 -56.30 41.74 -16.18
CA HIS A 647 -56.52 41.21 -14.83
C HIS A 647 -55.81 39.85 -14.69
N GLY A 648 -54.86 39.76 -13.77
CA GLY A 648 -54.21 38.50 -13.37
C GLY A 648 -54.21 38.37 -11.86
N THR A 649 -54.70 37.25 -11.34
CA THR A 649 -54.80 36.96 -9.91
C THR A 649 -53.45 36.68 -9.26
N LEU A 650 -53.35 36.98 -7.96
CA LEU A 650 -52.27 36.50 -7.09
C LEU A 650 -52.38 34.97 -6.90
N GLU A 651 -51.78 34.19 -7.80
CA GLU A 651 -51.56 32.76 -7.57
C GLU A 651 -50.16 32.51 -6.97
N ALA A 652 -50.13 32.06 -5.71
CA ALA A 652 -48.92 31.60 -5.06
C ALA A 652 -48.57 30.18 -5.57
N ILE A 653 -47.86 30.11 -6.70
CA ILE A 653 -47.44 28.83 -7.29
C ILE A 653 -46.35 28.18 -6.43
N SER A 654 -46.77 27.28 -5.55
CA SER A 654 -45.90 26.34 -4.84
C SER A 654 -45.30 25.31 -5.81
N THR A 655 -43.98 25.17 -5.82
CA THR A 655 -43.24 24.19 -6.63
C THR A 655 -42.57 23.10 -5.79
N SER A 656 -43.30 22.53 -4.84
CA SER A 656 -42.87 21.33 -4.11
C SER A 656 -43.25 20.02 -4.84
N ARG A 657 -42.56 19.68 -5.94
CA ARG A 657 -42.49 18.28 -6.39
C ARG A 657 -41.19 17.90 -7.11
N SER A 658 -40.53 16.89 -6.55
CA SER A 658 -39.20 16.42 -6.90
C SER A 658 -39.18 15.48 -8.10
N THR A 659 -38.08 15.50 -8.86
CA THR A 659 -37.59 14.33 -9.63
C THR A 659 -36.13 14.06 -9.31
N SER A 660 -35.93 13.10 -8.40
CA SER A 660 -34.72 12.33 -8.08
C SER A 660 -33.40 12.65 -8.82
N ALA A 661 -32.39 13.06 -8.03
CA ALA A 661 -30.99 12.69 -8.24
C ALA A 661 -30.45 12.11 -6.92
N MET A 662 -29.63 11.05 -6.99
CA MET A 662 -29.19 10.29 -5.81
C MET A 662 -28.09 11.01 -5.03
N GLY A 663 -28.11 10.87 -3.70
CA GLY A 663 -27.30 11.70 -2.82
C GLY A 663 -25.82 11.30 -2.70
N SER A 664 -24.96 12.30 -2.51
CA SER A 664 -23.69 12.15 -1.80
C SER A 664 -23.74 12.99 -0.52
N ALA A 665 -23.31 12.41 0.60
CA ALA A 665 -23.45 13.04 1.91
C ALA A 665 -22.21 13.88 2.26
N ALA A 666 -22.31 15.19 2.09
CA ALA A 666 -21.36 16.16 2.63
C ALA A 666 -21.98 16.89 3.84
N ALA A 667 -21.21 16.95 4.94
CA ALA A 667 -21.66 17.34 6.26
C ALA A 667 -22.55 18.59 6.34
N ARG A 668 -23.82 18.41 6.72
CA ARG A 668 -24.56 19.45 7.46
C ARG A 668 -24.11 19.41 8.91
N LEU A 669 -23.48 20.50 9.37
CA LEU A 669 -23.30 20.78 10.80
C LEU A 669 -24.65 21.22 11.39
N ASP A 670 -25.53 20.23 11.62
CA ASP A 670 -26.81 20.44 12.29
C ASP A 670 -26.56 20.62 13.79
N GLY A 671 -26.82 21.83 14.30
CA GLY A 671 -26.43 22.29 15.64
C GLY A 671 -27.26 21.71 16.77
N LYS A 672 -27.33 20.38 16.88
CA LYS A 672 -28.04 19.69 17.96
C LYS A 672 -27.33 19.90 19.30
N SER A 673 -28.09 20.41 20.26
CA SER A 673 -27.61 20.71 21.61
C SER A 673 -27.42 19.41 22.41
N TYR A 674 -26.21 18.86 22.39
CA TYR A 674 -25.78 17.70 23.19
C TYR A 674 -25.80 17.95 24.72
N TRP A 675 -26.27 19.11 25.18
CA TRP A 675 -26.27 19.51 26.60
C TRP A 675 -27.06 18.55 27.50
N THR A 676 -28.16 18.00 27.02
CA THR A 676 -28.97 17.01 27.76
C THR A 676 -28.24 15.68 27.91
N GLU A 677 -27.62 15.19 26.83
CA GLU A 677 -26.84 13.95 26.83
C GLU A 677 -25.58 14.09 27.70
N PHE A 678 -24.90 15.24 27.63
CA PHE A 678 -23.77 15.57 28.51
C PHE A 678 -24.16 15.57 29.99
N LEU A 679 -25.28 16.21 30.35
CA LEU A 679 -25.80 16.20 31.74
C LEU A 679 -26.14 14.78 32.22
N VAL A 680 -26.75 13.94 31.39
CA VAL A 680 -27.04 12.54 31.71
C VAL A 680 -25.74 11.76 31.95
N MET A 681 -24.74 11.91 31.08
CA MET A 681 -23.44 11.24 31.25
C MET A 681 -22.68 11.72 32.49
N CYS A 682 -22.72 13.02 32.81
CA CYS A 682 -22.17 13.54 34.07
C CYS A 682 -22.90 12.97 35.30
N GLY A 683 -24.23 12.85 35.26
CA GLY A 683 -25.01 12.24 36.33
C GLY A 683 -24.70 10.75 36.54
N LEU A 684 -24.59 9.98 35.44
CA LEU A 684 -24.20 8.57 35.48
C LEU A 684 -22.76 8.38 35.98
N PHE A 685 -21.82 9.23 35.57
CA PHE A 685 -20.44 9.21 36.06
C PHE A 685 -20.36 9.52 37.56
N ALA A 686 -21.07 10.56 38.02
CA ALA A 686 -21.15 10.89 39.45
C ALA A 686 -21.74 9.74 40.28
N ALA A 687 -22.81 9.10 39.79
CA ALA A 687 -23.39 7.93 40.43
C ALA A 687 -22.41 6.74 40.49
N ALA A 688 -21.69 6.45 39.40
CA ALA A 688 -20.69 5.38 39.36
C ALA A 688 -19.52 5.63 40.33
N VAL A 689 -19.00 6.87 40.40
CA VAL A 689 -17.97 7.27 41.36
C VAL A 689 -18.48 7.15 42.80
N LEU A 690 -19.72 7.54 43.07
CA LEU A 690 -20.30 7.47 44.41
C LEU A 690 -20.54 6.01 44.85
N VAL A 691 -20.98 5.13 43.95
CA VAL A 691 -21.04 3.67 44.19
C VAL A 691 -19.66 3.08 44.45
N LEU A 692 -18.63 3.47 43.67
CA LEU A 692 -17.26 3.02 43.89
C LEU A 692 -16.71 3.48 45.25
N ALA A 693 -16.97 4.73 45.63
CA ALA A 693 -16.59 5.28 46.92
C ALA A 693 -17.30 4.56 48.09
N LEU A 694 -18.60 4.29 47.98
CA LEU A 694 -19.34 3.49 48.96
C LEU A 694 -18.83 2.05 49.04
N PHE A 695 -18.47 1.42 47.91
CA PHE A 695 -17.88 0.09 47.89
C PHE A 695 -16.51 0.05 48.58
N LEU A 696 -15.65 1.05 48.33
CA LEU A 696 -14.35 1.18 49.02
C LEU A 696 -14.52 1.46 50.52
N LEU A 697 -15.43 2.35 50.91
CA LEU A 697 -15.76 2.62 52.31
C LEU A 697 -16.34 1.38 53.02
N HIS A 698 -17.17 0.59 52.35
CA HIS A 698 -17.69 -0.66 52.88
C HIS A 698 -16.57 -1.70 53.04
N ARG A 699 -15.72 -1.88 52.03
CA ARG A 699 -14.57 -2.80 52.04
C ARG A 699 -13.52 -2.43 53.10
N HIS A 700 -13.34 -1.14 53.40
CA HIS A 700 -12.42 -0.67 54.44
C HIS A 700 -13.08 -0.44 55.81
N ARG A 701 -14.39 -0.70 55.96
CA ARG A 701 -15.16 -0.48 57.20
C ARG A 701 -14.57 -1.21 58.41
N ASP A 702 -14.09 -2.43 58.23
CA ASP A 702 -13.50 -3.21 59.33
C ASP A 702 -12.02 -2.84 59.59
N GLY A 703 -11.29 -2.37 58.57
CA GLY A 703 -9.96 -1.77 58.76
C GLY A 703 -10.01 -0.44 59.53
N MET A 704 -11.08 0.35 59.34
CA MET A 704 -11.31 1.60 60.06
C MET A 704 -11.61 1.38 61.55
N LYS A 705 -12.11 0.21 61.97
CA LYS A 705 -12.32 -0.12 63.39
C LYS A 705 -10.98 -0.32 64.13
N ALA A 706 -9.99 -0.92 63.46
CA ALA A 706 -8.66 -1.18 64.03
C ALA A 706 -7.80 0.09 64.26
N LEU A 707 -8.30 1.26 63.84
CA LEU A 707 -7.66 2.57 64.04
C LEU A 707 -8.30 3.40 65.16
N LEU A 708 -9.22 2.81 65.94
CA LEU A 708 -9.98 3.49 67.00
C LEU A 708 -9.88 2.82 68.39
N GLU A 709 -9.02 1.81 68.57
CA GLU A 709 -8.65 1.34 69.91
C GLU A 709 -7.57 2.24 70.54
N PRO A 710 -7.77 2.78 71.76
CA PRO A 710 -6.72 3.47 72.50
C PRO A 710 -5.66 2.46 72.97
N GLY A 711 -4.38 2.71 72.64
CA GLY A 711 -3.29 1.82 73.01
C GLY A 711 -2.85 1.93 74.47
N ASP A 712 -2.33 0.81 75.01
CA ASP A 712 -1.49 0.77 76.20
C ASP A 712 -0.05 0.33 75.83
N GLY A 713 0.94 0.68 76.64
CA GLY A 713 2.29 0.94 76.12
C GLY A 713 3.48 0.28 76.83
N GLY A 714 4.47 -0.11 76.01
CA GLY A 714 5.88 0.10 76.33
C GLY A 714 6.79 -1.13 76.45
N ARG A 715 7.79 -1.22 75.56
CA ARG A 715 9.23 -1.07 75.91
C ARG A 715 10.16 -1.12 74.67
N HIS A 716 11.29 -0.43 74.77
CA HIS A 716 12.42 -0.34 73.82
C HIS A 716 13.54 -1.36 74.21
N PRO A 717 14.66 -1.62 73.45
CA PRO A 717 15.41 -0.64 72.63
C PRO A 717 16.27 -1.06 71.39
N LYS A 718 16.42 -0.08 70.47
CA LYS A 718 17.63 0.35 69.69
C LYS A 718 18.22 -0.47 68.48
N PRO A 719 18.98 0.21 67.56
CA PRO A 719 19.54 -0.30 66.27
C PRO A 719 21.13 -0.26 66.31
N PRO A 720 21.99 -0.09 65.25
CA PRO A 720 21.80 0.20 63.79
C PRO A 720 22.85 -0.34 62.75
N ARG A 721 22.75 0.16 61.50
CA ARG A 721 23.80 0.44 60.45
C ARG A 721 24.07 -0.52 59.26
N LYS A 722 24.53 0.13 58.18
CA LYS A 722 25.01 -0.29 56.82
C LYS A 722 26.56 -0.50 56.84
N PRO A 723 27.29 -1.12 55.86
CA PRO A 723 27.21 -0.81 54.40
C PRO A 723 27.64 -1.87 53.33
N VAL A 724 27.49 -1.46 52.05
CA VAL A 724 28.25 -1.71 50.79
C VAL A 724 29.20 -2.93 50.66
N GLU A 725 29.17 -3.58 49.49
CA GLU A 725 30.13 -4.60 49.04
C GLU A 725 30.54 -4.40 47.56
N SER A 726 31.64 -5.03 47.11
CA SER A 726 32.28 -4.80 45.79
C SER A 726 33.00 -6.06 45.24
N LEU A 727 33.21 -6.12 43.92
CA LEU A 727 33.89 -7.25 43.22
C LEU A 727 35.31 -7.57 43.71
N PRO A 728 35.75 -8.81 43.48
CA PRO A 728 37.05 -9.04 42.83
C PRO A 728 36.97 -9.99 41.61
N LEU A 729 38.09 -10.16 40.89
CA LEU A 729 38.26 -11.05 39.74
C LEU A 729 39.68 -11.67 39.71
N ASN A 730 39.85 -12.70 38.88
CA ASN A 730 41.09 -13.43 38.50
C ASN A 730 41.73 -14.43 39.49
N GLY A 731 42.04 -15.60 38.92
CA GLY A 731 42.88 -16.69 39.43
C GLY A 731 42.88 -17.83 38.39
N SER A 732 44.02 -18.49 38.12
CA SER A 732 44.16 -19.35 36.92
C SER A 732 45.16 -20.51 37.05
N SER A 733 44.75 -21.73 36.67
CA SER A 733 45.62 -22.82 36.17
C SER A 733 44.83 -24.09 35.75
N LEU A 734 45.51 -24.99 35.03
CA LEU A 734 45.08 -26.30 34.47
C LEU A 734 45.46 -27.48 35.41
N PRO A 735 45.23 -28.78 35.06
CA PRO A 735 44.13 -29.47 34.34
C PRO A 735 43.65 -30.75 35.11
N SER A 736 42.75 -31.60 34.54
CA SER A 736 42.86 -33.09 34.56
C SER A 736 41.68 -33.85 33.91
N THR A 737 41.96 -35.06 33.39
CA THR A 737 41.11 -36.29 33.24
C THR A 737 39.75 -36.28 32.53
N ALA A 738 39.64 -37.16 31.52
CA ALA A 738 38.41 -37.89 31.15
C ALA A 738 38.25 -39.16 32.04
N PRO A 739 37.19 -40.02 31.94
CA PRO A 739 36.99 -40.87 30.74
C PRO A 739 35.54 -41.33 30.38
N GLU A 740 35.45 -42.01 29.23
CA GLU A 740 34.64 -43.22 28.93
C GLU A 740 33.08 -43.26 28.74
N HIS A 741 32.71 -43.48 27.47
CA HIS A 741 32.02 -44.68 26.93
C HIS A 741 30.49 -44.75 26.65
N LYS A 742 30.21 -45.41 25.50
CA LYS A 742 28.95 -46.02 24.97
C LYS A 742 27.81 -45.05 24.61
N GLY A 743 27.22 -45.07 23.40
CA GLY A 743 27.55 -45.76 22.15
C GLY A 743 26.52 -46.81 21.69
N TYR A 744 26.04 -46.68 20.44
CA TYR A 744 25.06 -47.53 19.72
C TYR A 744 23.61 -47.49 20.27
N GLN A 745 22.54 -47.68 19.47
CA GLN A 745 22.42 -47.84 18.00
C GLN A 745 21.09 -47.24 17.50
N ALA A 746 20.96 -47.05 16.18
CA ALA A 746 19.70 -46.70 15.53
C ALA A 746 18.94 -47.94 15.05
N LEU A 747 17.62 -47.84 14.95
CA LEU A 747 16.75 -48.74 14.17
C LEU A 747 15.70 -47.92 13.41
N GLN A 748 15.36 -48.41 12.22
CA GLN A 748 14.24 -47.93 11.40
C GLN A 748 13.03 -48.82 11.68
N ASP A 749 11.82 -48.37 11.30
CA ASP A 749 10.91 -49.24 10.55
C ASP A 749 9.80 -48.46 9.83
N ASN A 750 9.06 -49.14 8.94
CA ASN A 750 8.18 -48.53 7.94
C ASN A 750 6.85 -49.27 7.74
N TYR A 751 5.75 -48.51 7.72
CA TYR A 751 4.53 -48.70 6.90
C TYR A 751 3.48 -49.82 7.18
N ILE A 752 2.24 -49.46 6.78
CA ILE A 752 1.03 -50.27 6.44
C ILE A 752 -0.09 -50.37 7.50
N VAL A 753 -1.32 -50.57 6.98
CA VAL A 753 -2.64 -50.23 7.53
C VAL A 753 -3.56 -51.46 7.56
N SER A 754 -4.37 -51.65 8.61
CA SER A 754 -5.80 -52.10 8.59
C SER A 754 -6.38 -52.32 9.99
N THR A 755 -7.71 -52.32 10.10
CA THR A 755 -8.54 -52.55 11.31
C THR A 755 -9.40 -53.83 11.12
N PRO A 756 -10.40 -54.22 11.96
CA PRO A 756 -10.87 -53.72 13.28
C PRO A 756 -11.18 -54.84 14.33
N VAL A 757 -11.89 -54.47 15.43
CA VAL A 757 -12.94 -55.24 16.18
C VAL A 757 -12.69 -55.64 17.67
N HIS A 758 -13.75 -55.43 18.49
CA HIS A 758 -14.12 -55.94 19.83
C HIS A 758 -13.52 -55.40 21.17
N GLU A 759 -14.28 -54.50 21.79
CA GLU A 759 -14.60 -54.43 23.25
C GLU A 759 -15.67 -55.51 23.64
N PRO A 760 -16.07 -55.76 24.92
CA PRO A 760 -16.10 -54.89 26.14
C PRO A 760 -15.72 -55.63 27.49
N PRO A 761 -16.25 -55.30 28.70
CA PRO A 761 -16.06 -54.10 29.56
C PRO A 761 -15.68 -54.40 31.05
N GLY A 762 -15.40 -53.36 31.88
CA GLY A 762 -15.50 -53.51 33.35
C GLY A 762 -15.02 -52.37 34.29
N THR A 763 -15.96 -51.58 34.85
CA THR A 763 -16.10 -51.12 36.28
C THR A 763 -14.88 -50.61 37.11
N THR A 764 -14.91 -49.58 37.99
CA THR A 764 -15.98 -48.68 38.57
C THR A 764 -15.38 -47.57 39.48
N ARG A 765 -16.05 -46.38 39.58
CA ARG A 765 -16.11 -45.42 40.75
C ARG A 765 -14.78 -44.75 41.21
N ALA A 766 -14.71 -43.62 41.94
CA ALA A 766 -15.56 -42.41 42.20
C ALA A 766 -14.64 -41.32 42.84
N PHE A 767 -14.85 -39.99 42.75
CA PHE A 767 -15.65 -39.13 43.65
C PHE A 767 -15.52 -37.62 43.30
N SER A 768 -16.50 -36.77 43.68
CA SER A 768 -16.51 -35.29 43.95
C SER A 768 -15.68 -34.32 43.06
N GLU A 769 -16.22 -33.32 42.35
CA GLU A 769 -16.97 -32.09 42.76
C GLU A 769 -16.23 -31.20 43.79
N SER A 770 -16.11 -29.86 43.67
CA SER A 770 -16.59 -28.86 42.67
C SER A 770 -15.73 -27.56 42.78
N GLU A 771 -15.88 -26.42 42.07
CA GLU A 771 -16.88 -25.88 41.12
C GLU A 771 -16.23 -25.09 39.96
N LYS A 772 -16.93 -25.04 38.80
CA LYS A 772 -17.28 -23.80 38.04
C LYS A 772 -18.21 -24.19 36.87
N ARG A 773 -19.33 -23.48 36.68
CA ARG A 773 -20.39 -23.86 35.72
C ARG A 773 -20.09 -23.51 34.26
N PRO A 774 -20.30 -24.46 33.34
CA PRO A 774 -20.88 -24.22 32.02
C PRO A 774 -22.25 -24.90 31.86
N LEU A 775 -22.72 -25.04 30.61
CA LEU A 775 -24.09 -25.43 30.23
C LEU A 775 -24.48 -26.88 30.58
N HIS A 776 -25.80 -27.14 30.69
CA HIS A 776 -26.37 -28.37 31.23
C HIS A 776 -26.57 -29.46 30.15
N VAL A 777 -25.94 -30.63 30.34
CA VAL A 777 -25.81 -31.69 29.31
C VAL A 777 -26.98 -32.70 29.31
N ARG A 778 -27.99 -32.54 30.17
CA ARG A 778 -29.07 -33.55 30.34
C ARG A 778 -30.16 -33.54 29.26
N ASP A 779 -30.24 -32.51 28.44
CA ASP A 779 -31.32 -32.33 27.46
C ASP A 779 -30.89 -32.68 26.01
N SER A 780 -29.74 -33.32 25.84
CA SER A 780 -29.23 -33.78 24.54
C SER A 780 -29.43 -35.29 24.35
N PHE A 781 -30.23 -35.67 23.34
CA PHE A 781 -30.40 -37.05 22.90
C PHE A 781 -30.17 -37.18 21.39
N VAL A 782 -29.89 -38.41 20.94
CA VAL A 782 -29.64 -38.74 19.54
C VAL A 782 -30.91 -39.32 18.93
N GLU A 783 -31.35 -38.75 17.81
CA GLU A 783 -32.57 -39.15 17.11
C GLU A 783 -32.19 -39.78 15.76
N VAL A 784 -32.62 -41.03 15.52
CA VAL A 784 -32.30 -41.79 14.30
C VAL A 784 -33.61 -42.13 13.58
N SER A 785 -33.84 -41.48 12.44
CA SER A 785 -35.03 -41.73 11.63
C SER A 785 -34.82 -42.94 10.70
N PRO A 786 -35.79 -43.86 10.57
CA PRO A 786 -35.69 -45.00 9.66
C PRO A 786 -35.60 -44.60 8.17
N ALA A 787 -35.77 -43.32 7.83
CA ALA A 787 -35.65 -42.80 6.48
C ALA A 787 -34.26 -42.22 6.13
N CYS A 788 -33.30 -42.14 7.06
CA CYS A 788 -31.97 -41.56 6.77
C CYS A 788 -30.83 -42.14 7.64
N GLN A 789 -29.80 -42.69 7.01
CA GLN A 789 -28.67 -43.37 7.68
C GLN A 789 -27.58 -42.41 8.23
N ARG A 790 -27.97 -41.34 8.93
CA ARG A 790 -27.04 -40.55 9.77
C ARG A 790 -27.70 -40.15 11.09
N PRO A 791 -27.05 -40.35 12.25
CA PRO A 791 -27.58 -39.89 13.54
C PRO A 791 -27.55 -38.37 13.62
N ARG A 792 -28.57 -37.78 14.26
CA ARG A 792 -28.64 -36.34 14.56
C ARG A 792 -28.66 -36.10 16.06
N VAL A 793 -27.87 -35.15 16.53
CA VAL A 793 -27.85 -34.72 17.94
C VAL A 793 -28.75 -33.50 18.09
N ARG A 794 -29.69 -33.56 19.04
CA ARG A 794 -30.59 -32.44 19.36
C ARG A 794 -30.07 -31.71 20.59
N LEU A 795 -29.98 -30.38 20.51
CA LEU A 795 -29.49 -29.52 21.60
C LEU A 795 -30.60 -28.55 22.01
N GLY A 796 -31.45 -29.02 22.94
CA GLY A 796 -32.67 -28.30 23.32
C GLY A 796 -33.64 -28.16 22.15
N SER A 797 -34.08 -26.93 21.87
CA SER A 797 -35.02 -26.62 20.79
C SER A 797 -34.39 -26.61 19.39
N ALA A 798 -33.06 -26.63 19.27
CA ALA A 798 -32.35 -26.55 18.00
C ALA A 798 -31.83 -27.92 17.53
N ILE A 799 -31.84 -28.12 16.21
CA ILE A 799 -31.20 -29.24 15.52
C ILE A 799 -30.10 -28.64 14.64
N GLN A 800 -28.89 -29.18 14.72
CA GLN A 800 -27.80 -28.91 13.77
C GLN A 800 -27.30 -30.24 13.20
N ASP A 801 -27.01 -30.24 11.89
CA ASP A 801 -26.34 -31.36 11.24
C ASP A 801 -24.85 -31.33 11.59
N SER A 802 -24.44 -32.14 12.57
CA SER A 802 -23.05 -32.29 12.96
C SER A 802 -22.26 -33.01 11.86
N VAL A 803 -21.37 -32.27 11.19
CA VAL A 803 -20.31 -32.88 10.38
C VAL A 803 -19.19 -33.33 11.30
N VAL A 804 -18.94 -34.64 11.31
CA VAL A 804 -17.74 -35.31 11.81
C VAL A 804 -17.11 -36.04 10.64
#